data_AF-A0A0N9U896-F1
#
_entry.id   AF-A0A0N9U896-F1
#
_cell.length_a   1.000
_cell.length_b   1.000
_cell.length_c   1.000
_cell.angle_alpha   90.00
_cell.angle_beta   90.00
_cell.angle_gamma   90.00
#
_symmetry.space_group_name_H-M   'P 1'
#
loop_
_entity.id
_entity.type
_entity.pdbx_description
1 polymer ?
#
loop_
_entity_poly.entity_id
_entity_poly.type
_entity_poly.pdbx_seq_one_letter_code
_entity_poly.pdbx_strand_id
1 'polypeptide(L)'
;MATTVTAPASEIAAPADRPAAVPLRKRVRQLVRQLGPWRMVVLGLFLLAAVLIARSSWQMPLINAAERALYDARATAMAPHVGQDKRIVMITYNDETLFNTGIRSPLDRTLLANALGNLDQMGAKAIGIDILFDSPRPDDDLLKTQLRAMKTPTWLAYVEQESNPNTIFYEQQKFLEAWHADVRTAKTRPTSVLFRTDDDSVIRKWPDRPKKLPPLMANALAPVDAAHANYQGNIRYLLPARAAEGQEEPVFANIPIDAFAVPMDAETRAGFADLVKDRYVLIGGDIIDTDQFNTPLSRFINPLTGQHETMIGLEVHALMLAQQLDGAWATPLSSPMLWALAILVVAAGGLTSLIDMRPRWVIFAFLAQMAFFIVAPFWLQRQGFDTTTLPAFGWALGWLLGYASVGTAARTVGSRQRAFAQSALGKYLPADVAAQIMRDPDQLSLHGERRNIFCVFTDLEGFTKLSHATTPETVARLLNAYLDRLSDIVLDHGGTIDKFVGDAIVAFWGAPLSRPDDGTRAAAAALAMYEAGEKFRVDLAEGVPPLGMTRVGLHVGDAIVGNFGGEGRIQYTALGDSMNTASRLEAANKSLKTGVLISAEAAARSGRDDLVPMGRVTLRGRAQPVDTFTPRPDLSPERRARIAALVAAHAAGDKDAYVTCATALAKEEDQDASVLFLIERLNKTEKGESYVLS
;
A
#
# COMPACT_ATOMS: atom_id res chain seq x y z
N MET A 1 57.57 -7.69 -35.57
CA MET A 1 56.43 -8.27 -36.31
C MET A 1 55.80 -9.34 -35.44
N ALA A 2 54.74 -9.01 -34.73
CA ALA A 2 53.96 -9.96 -33.93
C ALA A 2 52.49 -9.65 -34.18
N THR A 3 51.82 -10.64 -34.76
CA THR A 3 50.43 -10.66 -35.21
C THR A 3 49.50 -10.90 -34.02
N THR A 4 48.65 -9.93 -33.68
CA THR A 4 47.55 -10.10 -32.73
C THR A 4 46.26 -10.38 -33.50
N VAL A 5 45.77 -11.61 -33.35
CA VAL A 5 44.48 -12.09 -33.86
C VAL A 5 43.37 -11.52 -32.98
N THR A 6 42.50 -10.69 -33.54
CA THR A 6 41.25 -10.22 -32.92
C THR A 6 40.15 -11.26 -33.13
N ALA A 7 39.64 -11.84 -32.04
CA ALA A 7 38.41 -12.64 -32.02
C ALA A 7 37.18 -11.70 -32.15
N PRO A 8 36.09 -12.12 -32.83
CA PRO A 8 34.87 -11.32 -32.89
C PRO A 8 34.13 -11.41 -31.56
N ALA A 9 33.71 -10.24 -31.05
CA ALA A 9 32.90 -10.12 -29.85
C ALA A 9 31.54 -10.80 -30.06
N SER A 10 31.16 -11.65 -29.11
CA SER A 10 29.82 -12.21 -28.98
C SER A 10 28.80 -11.06 -28.85
N GLU A 11 27.89 -10.94 -29.82
CA GLU A 11 26.68 -10.14 -29.69
C GLU A 11 25.88 -10.66 -28.49
N ILE A 12 25.87 -9.86 -27.42
CA ILE A 12 24.98 -10.05 -26.28
C ILE A 12 23.57 -9.73 -26.81
N ALA A 13 22.76 -10.78 -26.96
CA ALA A 13 21.35 -10.66 -27.28
C ALA A 13 20.66 -9.64 -26.36
N ALA A 14 19.98 -8.66 -26.96
CA ALA A 14 19.22 -7.65 -26.25
C ALA A 14 18.16 -8.32 -25.34
N PRO A 15 17.94 -7.82 -24.11
CA PRO A 15 16.93 -8.38 -23.24
C PRO A 15 15.55 -8.19 -23.86
N ALA A 16 14.81 -9.30 -23.96
CA ALA A 16 13.45 -9.35 -24.49
C ALA A 16 12.55 -8.26 -23.87
N ASP A 17 11.81 -7.57 -24.74
CA ASP A 17 10.85 -6.54 -24.37
C ASP A 17 9.80 -7.13 -23.41
N ARG A 18 9.79 -6.64 -22.16
CA ARG A 18 8.74 -6.96 -21.20
C ARG A 18 7.38 -6.52 -21.75
N PRO A 19 6.28 -7.24 -21.44
CA PRO A 19 4.97 -6.88 -21.93
C PRO A 19 4.62 -5.42 -21.61
N ALA A 20 4.06 -4.72 -22.61
CA ALA A 20 3.69 -3.31 -22.50
C ALA A 20 2.82 -3.06 -21.26
N ALA A 21 3.19 -2.06 -20.46
CA ALA A 21 2.48 -1.71 -19.23
C ALA A 21 0.99 -1.44 -19.53
N VAL A 22 0.10 -2.23 -18.93
CA VAL A 22 -1.35 -2.05 -19.11
C VAL A 22 -1.75 -0.62 -18.69
N PRO A 23 -2.42 0.16 -19.56
CA PRO A 23 -2.82 1.53 -19.25
C PRO A 23 -3.67 1.63 -17.98
N LEU A 24 -3.41 2.65 -17.16
CA LEU A 24 -4.08 2.89 -15.88
C LEU A 24 -5.62 2.84 -15.99
N ARG A 25 -6.19 3.43 -17.05
CA ARG A 25 -7.64 3.40 -17.32
C ARG A 25 -8.21 1.99 -17.44
N LYS A 26 -7.50 1.07 -18.09
CA LYS A 26 -7.93 -0.33 -18.24
C LYS A 26 -7.92 -1.05 -16.88
N ARG A 27 -6.93 -0.79 -16.03
CA ARG A 27 -6.83 -1.37 -14.68
C ARG A 27 -7.96 -0.90 -13.77
N VAL A 28 -8.22 0.40 -13.75
CA VAL A 28 -9.35 0.95 -12.96
C VAL A 28 -10.66 0.29 -13.39
N ARG A 29 -10.90 0.18 -14.71
CA ARG A 29 -12.11 -0.48 -15.24
C ARG A 29 -12.17 -1.97 -14.91
N GLN A 30 -11.05 -2.68 -14.96
CA GLN A 30 -10.97 -4.10 -14.58
C GLN A 30 -11.25 -4.29 -13.09
N LEU A 31 -10.69 -3.42 -12.24
CA LEU A 31 -10.89 -3.46 -10.80
C LEU A 31 -12.37 -3.27 -10.46
N VAL A 32 -13.02 -2.26 -11.04
CA VAL A 32 -14.46 -2.00 -10.87
C VAL A 32 -15.32 -3.16 -11.36
N ARG A 33 -14.98 -3.79 -12.49
CA ARG A 33 -15.77 -4.89 -13.08
C ARG A 33 -15.60 -6.21 -12.32
N GLN A 34 -14.45 -6.44 -11.69
CA GLN A 34 -14.10 -7.72 -11.05
C GLN A 34 -14.32 -7.73 -9.54
N LEU A 35 -14.42 -6.57 -8.90
CA LEU A 35 -14.88 -6.45 -7.52
C LEU A 35 -16.39 -6.66 -7.49
N GLY A 36 -16.84 -7.69 -6.76
CA GLY A 36 -18.25 -7.88 -6.48
C GLY A 36 -18.85 -6.69 -5.70
N PRO A 37 -20.18 -6.49 -5.75
CA PRO A 37 -20.84 -5.29 -5.24
C PRO A 37 -20.53 -5.00 -3.77
N TRP A 38 -20.50 -6.03 -2.92
CA TRP A 38 -20.14 -5.88 -1.50
C TRP A 38 -18.73 -5.31 -1.29
N ARG A 39 -17.75 -5.76 -2.06
CA ARG A 39 -16.36 -5.28 -1.93
C ARG A 39 -16.20 -3.86 -2.46
N MET A 40 -16.99 -3.47 -3.45
CA MET A 40 -17.06 -2.08 -3.91
C MET A 40 -17.63 -1.17 -2.84
N VAL A 41 -18.69 -1.60 -2.13
CA VAL A 41 -19.24 -0.86 -1.00
C VAL A 41 -18.18 -0.70 0.11
N VAL A 42 -17.52 -1.80 0.49
CA VAL A 42 -16.46 -1.77 1.51
C VAL A 42 -15.30 -0.85 1.10
N LEU A 43 -14.82 -0.94 -0.14
CA LEU A 43 -13.78 -0.03 -0.66
C LEU A 43 -14.25 1.43 -0.62
N GLY A 44 -15.50 1.69 -1.03
CA GLY A 44 -16.09 3.03 -0.96
C GLY A 44 -16.15 3.58 0.46
N LEU A 45 -16.52 2.75 1.44
CA LEU A 45 -16.52 3.13 2.86
C LEU A 45 -15.12 3.46 3.38
N PHE A 46 -14.11 2.67 3.01
CA PHE A 46 -12.72 2.97 3.37
C PHE A 46 -12.20 4.25 2.73
N LEU A 47 -12.52 4.50 1.45
CA LEU A 47 -12.15 5.75 0.78
C LEU A 47 -12.88 6.96 1.39
N LEU A 48 -14.16 6.81 1.74
CA LEU A 48 -14.91 7.86 2.44
C LEU A 48 -14.28 8.16 3.80
N ALA A 49 -13.94 7.12 4.58
CA ALA A 49 -13.23 7.29 5.85
C ALA A 49 -11.87 7.97 5.67
N ALA A 50 -11.12 7.62 4.64
CA ALA A 50 -9.85 8.26 4.31
C ALA A 50 -10.00 9.75 3.99
N VAL A 51 -11.05 10.14 3.24
CA VAL A 51 -11.34 11.56 2.94
C VAL A 51 -11.78 12.31 4.20
N LEU A 52 -12.62 11.70 5.04
CA LEU A 52 -13.04 12.30 6.32
C LEU A 52 -11.84 12.56 7.23
N ILE A 53 -10.92 11.59 7.35
CA ILE A 53 -9.68 11.76 8.11
C ILE A 53 -8.81 12.87 7.50
N ALA A 54 -8.67 12.89 6.16
CA ALA A 54 -7.90 13.93 5.47
C ALA A 54 -8.49 15.34 5.61
N ARG A 55 -9.79 15.47 5.89
CA ARG A 55 -10.48 16.74 6.04
C ARG A 55 -10.58 17.21 7.50
N SER A 56 -10.75 16.28 8.43
CA SER A 56 -11.15 16.54 9.82
C SER A 56 -10.07 16.22 10.84
N SER A 57 -8.79 16.14 10.42
CA SER A 57 -7.67 15.83 11.32
C SER A 57 -7.56 16.75 12.53
N TRP A 58 -7.92 18.02 12.40
CA TRP A 58 -7.96 19.01 13.49
C TRP A 58 -8.99 18.70 14.59
N GLN A 59 -9.99 17.88 14.29
CA GLN A 59 -11.03 17.45 15.24
C GLN A 59 -10.74 16.07 15.83
N MET A 60 -9.68 15.40 15.37
CA MET A 60 -9.34 14.05 15.80
C MET A 60 -8.31 14.09 16.93
N PRO A 61 -8.55 13.37 18.05
CA PRO A 61 -7.56 13.23 19.11
C PRO A 61 -6.24 12.68 18.58
N LEU A 62 -5.11 13.06 19.19
CA LEU A 62 -3.73 12.72 18.82
C LEU A 62 -3.23 13.37 17.51
N ILE A 63 -4.05 13.38 16.45
CA ILE A 63 -3.67 13.99 15.16
C ILE A 63 -3.68 15.52 15.27
N ASN A 64 -4.67 16.08 15.97
CA ASN A 64 -4.76 17.52 16.20
C ASN A 64 -3.52 18.14 16.85
N ALA A 65 -2.84 17.42 17.75
CA ALA A 65 -1.60 17.87 18.38
C ALA A 65 -0.46 18.01 17.37
N ALA A 66 -0.35 17.05 16.44
CA ALA A 66 0.65 17.10 15.37
C ALA A 66 0.36 18.25 14.39
N GLU A 67 -0.91 18.47 14.04
CA GLU A 67 -1.32 19.60 13.20
C GLU A 67 -1.01 20.96 13.86
N ARG A 68 -1.31 21.11 15.15
CA ARG A 68 -0.97 22.30 15.95
C ARG A 68 0.53 22.54 15.99
N ALA A 69 1.33 21.51 16.29
CA ALA A 69 2.78 21.62 16.32
C ALA A 69 3.38 22.02 14.96
N LEU A 70 2.86 21.48 13.86
CA LEU A 70 3.29 21.85 12.50
C LEU A 70 2.88 23.28 12.15
N TYR A 71 1.69 23.73 12.57
CA TYR A 71 1.29 25.12 12.44
C TYR A 71 2.24 26.02 13.25
N ASP A 72 2.51 25.70 14.50
CA ASP A 72 3.37 26.52 15.37
C ASP A 72 4.79 26.64 14.80
N ALA A 73 5.37 25.53 14.35
CA ALA A 73 6.67 25.51 13.68
C ALA A 73 6.68 26.41 12.44
N ARG A 74 5.62 26.36 11.64
CA ARG A 74 5.49 27.17 10.42
C ARG A 74 5.27 28.65 10.75
N ALA A 75 4.42 28.97 11.73
CA ALA A 75 4.16 30.33 12.20
C ALA A 75 5.43 31.00 12.71
N THR A 76 6.23 30.28 13.51
CA THR A 76 7.51 30.77 14.04
C THR A 76 8.58 30.89 12.95
N ALA A 77 8.76 29.85 12.11
CA ALA A 77 9.77 29.87 11.05
C ALA A 77 9.50 30.91 9.96
N MET A 78 8.23 31.29 9.76
CA MET A 78 7.81 32.29 8.77
C MET A 78 7.47 33.65 9.39
N ALA A 79 7.69 33.83 10.70
CA ALA A 79 7.49 35.10 11.36
C ALA A 79 8.47 36.14 10.79
N PRO A 80 7.98 37.30 10.30
CA PRO A 80 8.84 38.32 9.75
C PRO A 80 9.66 38.97 10.87
N HIS A 81 10.94 39.18 10.58
CA HIS A 81 11.84 39.92 11.46
C HIS A 81 11.69 41.41 11.14
N VAL A 82 11.32 42.20 12.13
CA VAL A 82 11.00 43.63 11.98
C VAL A 82 11.79 44.44 12.99
N GLY A 83 12.21 45.65 12.61
CA GLY A 83 12.69 46.61 13.60
C GLY A 83 11.57 47.07 14.52
N GLN A 84 11.90 47.86 15.55
CA GLN A 84 10.91 48.38 16.48
C GLN A 84 9.78 49.15 15.77
N ASP A 85 8.53 48.78 16.05
CA ASP A 85 7.34 49.45 15.53
C ASP A 85 7.17 50.81 16.24
N LYS A 86 7.38 51.88 15.48
CA LYS A 86 7.29 53.26 16.00
C LYS A 86 5.86 53.77 16.15
N ARG A 87 4.85 53.00 15.75
CA ARG A 87 3.43 53.39 15.83
C ARG A 87 2.79 53.01 17.16
N ILE A 88 3.35 52.03 17.87
CA ILE A 88 2.79 51.46 19.10
C ILE A 88 3.84 51.53 20.20
N VAL A 89 3.43 51.91 21.42
CA VAL A 89 4.27 51.90 22.61
C VAL A 89 3.51 51.25 23.76
N MET A 90 4.18 50.36 24.47
CA MET A 90 3.67 49.71 25.68
C MET A 90 4.21 50.44 26.90
N ILE A 91 3.31 50.74 27.84
CA ILE A 91 3.62 51.34 29.12
C ILE A 91 3.16 50.35 30.19
N THR A 92 4.10 49.77 30.93
CA THR A 92 3.81 48.60 31.75
C THR A 92 3.96 48.85 33.24
N TYR A 93 3.12 48.18 34.02
CA TYR A 93 3.39 47.91 35.43
C TYR A 93 4.30 46.68 35.50
N ASN A 94 5.60 46.90 35.66
CA ASN A 94 6.55 45.81 35.84
C ASN A 94 6.75 45.48 37.33
N ASP A 95 7.38 44.33 37.65
CA ASP A 95 7.60 43.93 39.04
C ASP A 95 8.42 44.95 39.84
N GLU A 96 9.31 45.72 39.21
CA GLU A 96 10.07 46.80 39.86
C GLU A 96 9.16 47.98 40.26
N THR A 97 8.26 48.42 39.38
CA THR A 97 7.25 49.44 39.68
C THR A 97 6.37 48.99 40.85
N LEU A 98 5.93 47.73 40.86
CA LEU A 98 5.08 47.19 41.94
C LEU A 98 5.85 47.09 43.26
N PHE A 99 7.13 46.72 43.20
CA PHE A 99 8.00 46.71 44.37
C PHE A 99 8.17 48.11 44.96
N ASN A 100 8.45 49.10 44.11
CA ASN A 100 8.69 50.49 44.52
C ASN A 100 7.43 51.16 45.10
N THR A 101 6.25 50.84 44.56
CA THR A 101 4.97 51.36 45.05
C THR A 101 4.43 50.60 46.26
N GLY A 102 4.91 49.37 46.51
CA GLY A 102 4.40 48.50 47.56
C GLY A 102 2.97 47.98 47.32
N ILE A 103 2.44 48.13 46.10
CA ILE A 103 1.06 47.82 45.74
C ILE A 103 1.08 46.86 44.55
N ARG A 104 0.64 45.61 44.75
CA ARG A 104 0.64 44.59 43.69
C ARG A 104 -0.70 44.37 43.00
N SER A 105 -1.79 44.25 43.77
CA SER A 105 -3.15 44.12 43.24
C SER A 105 -4.20 44.46 44.31
N PRO A 106 -5.27 45.20 43.97
CA PRO A 106 -5.50 45.88 42.68
C PRO A 106 -4.46 47.00 42.46
N LEU A 107 -4.12 47.34 41.21
CA LEU A 107 -3.02 48.26 40.88
C LEU A 107 -3.25 49.70 41.42
N ASP A 108 -2.16 50.43 41.64
CA ASP A 108 -2.16 51.81 42.15
C ASP A 108 -2.88 52.77 41.18
N ARG A 109 -4.00 53.35 41.63
CA ARG A 109 -4.84 54.26 40.84
C ARG A 109 -4.25 55.67 40.79
N THR A 110 -3.50 56.06 41.82
CA THR A 110 -2.78 57.34 41.86
C THR A 110 -1.68 57.37 40.81
N LEU A 111 -0.90 56.30 40.73
CA LEU A 111 0.13 56.15 39.71
C LEU A 111 -0.46 56.22 38.29
N LEU A 112 -1.56 55.50 38.04
CA LEU A 112 -2.25 55.52 36.74
C LEU A 112 -2.80 56.91 36.42
N ALA A 113 -3.45 57.56 37.38
CA ALA A 113 -4.04 58.89 37.19
C ALA A 113 -2.96 59.93 36.81
N ASN A 114 -1.83 59.93 37.51
CA ASN A 114 -0.72 60.84 37.22
C ASN A 114 -0.11 60.56 35.84
N ALA A 115 0.12 59.28 35.50
CA ALA A 115 0.61 58.88 34.19
C ALA A 115 -0.34 59.33 33.07
N LEU A 116 -1.65 59.09 33.22
CA LEU A 116 -2.65 59.51 32.24
C LEU A 116 -2.73 61.04 32.10
N GLY A 117 -2.60 61.79 33.20
CA GLY A 117 -2.58 63.26 33.17
C GLY A 117 -1.40 63.83 32.38
N ASN A 118 -0.24 63.18 32.45
CA ASN A 118 0.92 63.53 31.64
C ASN A 118 0.75 63.08 30.18
N LEU A 119 0.37 61.82 29.95
CA LEU A 119 0.19 61.25 28.60
C LEU A 119 -0.87 62.00 27.77
N ASP A 120 -1.95 62.48 28.39
CA ASP A 120 -3.01 63.24 27.72
C ASP A 120 -2.50 64.55 27.08
N GLN A 121 -1.38 65.07 27.58
CA GLN A 121 -0.74 66.29 27.10
C GLN A 121 0.44 66.02 26.16
N MET A 122 0.82 64.76 25.93
CA MET A 122 1.96 64.38 25.10
C MET A 122 1.58 64.00 23.66
N GLY A 123 0.28 64.02 23.31
CA GLY A 123 -0.18 63.87 21.93
C GLY A 123 -0.26 62.42 21.42
N ALA A 124 -0.56 61.46 22.30
CA ALA A 124 -0.89 60.10 21.88
C ALA A 124 -2.14 60.07 20.97
N LYS A 125 -2.20 59.14 20.00
CA LYS A 125 -3.36 58.99 19.10
C LYS A 125 -4.57 58.42 19.83
N ALA A 126 -4.33 57.37 20.61
CA ALA A 126 -5.30 56.75 21.49
C ALA A 126 -4.54 55.95 22.57
N ILE A 127 -5.17 55.77 23.72
CA ILE A 127 -4.65 55.03 24.86
C ILE A 127 -5.57 53.84 25.12
N GLY A 128 -5.02 52.63 25.14
CA GLY A 128 -5.73 51.41 25.54
C GLY A 128 -5.21 50.94 26.89
N ILE A 129 -6.09 50.67 27.84
CA ILE A 129 -5.75 50.24 29.19
C ILE A 129 -6.25 48.82 29.38
N ASP A 130 -5.33 47.87 29.40
CA ASP A 130 -5.51 46.44 29.66
C ASP A 130 -5.41 46.14 31.16
N ILE A 131 -6.24 46.82 31.95
CA ILE A 131 -6.32 46.68 33.41
C ILE A 131 -7.80 46.70 33.79
N LEU A 132 -8.24 45.69 34.54
CA LEU A 132 -9.62 45.64 35.04
C LEU A 132 -9.78 46.47 36.32
N PHE A 133 -10.86 47.25 36.35
CA PHE A 133 -11.30 48.05 37.50
C PHE A 133 -12.51 47.37 38.15
N ASP A 134 -12.28 46.17 38.66
CA ASP A 134 -13.30 45.21 39.11
C ASP A 134 -13.50 45.20 40.64
N SER A 135 -12.70 46.00 41.36
CA SER A 135 -12.66 46.09 42.82
C SER A 135 -12.39 47.53 43.27
N PRO A 136 -12.99 47.97 44.40
CA PRO A 136 -12.87 49.35 44.87
C PRO A 136 -11.52 49.64 45.51
N ARG A 137 -11.06 50.89 45.40
CA ARG A 137 -9.90 51.41 46.12
C ARG A 137 -10.11 52.84 46.65
N PRO A 138 -9.40 53.26 47.72
CA PRO A 138 -9.51 54.62 48.26
C PRO A 138 -9.13 55.73 47.28
N ASP A 139 -8.26 55.43 46.31
CA ASP A 139 -7.73 56.35 45.30
C ASP A 139 -8.53 56.34 43.98
N ASP A 140 -9.67 55.64 43.91
CA ASP A 140 -10.50 55.56 42.70
C ASP A 140 -11.00 56.94 42.21
N ASP A 141 -11.36 57.84 43.11
CA ASP A 141 -11.92 59.16 42.75
C ASP A 141 -10.92 60.02 41.96
N LEU A 142 -9.62 59.90 42.25
CA LEU A 142 -8.57 60.60 41.52
C LEU A 142 -8.50 60.12 40.07
N LEU A 143 -8.45 58.79 39.89
CA LEU A 143 -8.42 58.19 38.56
C LEU A 143 -9.70 58.46 37.77
N LYS A 144 -10.87 58.32 38.39
CA LYS A 144 -12.16 58.63 37.75
C LYS A 144 -12.22 60.07 37.27
N THR A 145 -11.73 61.01 38.08
CA THR A 145 -11.66 62.42 37.72
C THR A 145 -10.75 62.64 36.51
N GLN A 146 -9.56 62.03 36.51
CA GLN A 146 -8.65 62.10 35.37
C GLN A 146 -9.27 61.47 34.10
N LEU A 147 -9.87 60.28 34.21
CA LEU A 147 -10.51 59.58 33.09
C LEU A 147 -11.65 60.36 32.46
N ARG A 148 -12.43 61.11 33.27
CA ARG A 148 -13.47 62.01 32.77
C ARG A 148 -12.88 63.25 32.07
N ALA A 149 -11.69 63.68 32.47
CA ALA A 149 -11.00 64.85 31.93
C ALA A 149 -10.17 64.56 30.66
N MET A 150 -9.94 63.29 30.32
CA MET A 150 -9.12 62.89 29.16
C MET A 150 -9.60 63.52 27.85
N LYS A 151 -8.66 64.13 27.11
CA LYS A 151 -8.88 64.67 25.76
C LYS A 151 -8.51 63.65 24.68
N THR A 152 -7.53 62.82 24.98
CA THR A 152 -7.05 61.70 24.17
C THR A 152 -8.06 60.55 24.23
N PRO A 153 -8.46 59.96 23.08
CA PRO A 153 -9.31 58.78 23.08
C PRO A 153 -8.71 57.67 23.96
N THR A 154 -9.44 57.27 25.00
CA THR A 154 -8.98 56.31 26.02
C THR A 154 -9.96 55.14 26.09
N TRP A 155 -9.43 53.93 25.99
CA TRP A 155 -10.19 52.70 25.92
C TRP A 155 -9.87 51.80 27.10
N LEU A 156 -10.88 51.40 27.84
CA LEU A 156 -10.75 50.76 29.15
C LEU A 156 -11.17 49.29 29.05
N ALA A 157 -10.34 48.38 29.56
CA ALA A 157 -10.63 46.95 29.53
C ALA A 157 -11.99 46.61 30.14
N TYR A 158 -12.72 45.74 29.43
CA TYR A 158 -14.00 45.21 29.84
C TYR A 158 -14.05 43.71 29.54
N VAL A 159 -14.54 42.95 30.52
CA VAL A 159 -14.74 41.52 30.48
C VAL A 159 -16.09 41.22 31.14
N GLU A 160 -16.78 40.19 30.65
CA GLU A 160 -18.03 39.70 31.24
C GLU A 160 -17.86 38.25 31.72
N GLN A 161 -18.64 37.86 32.72
CA GLN A 161 -18.61 36.50 33.29
C GLN A 161 -19.05 35.43 32.29
N GLU A 162 -20.01 35.74 31.42
CA GLU A 162 -20.56 34.78 30.43
C GLU A 162 -19.47 34.24 29.48
N SER A 163 -18.55 35.10 29.06
CA SER A 163 -17.45 34.73 28.15
C SER A 163 -16.15 34.36 28.87
N ASN A 164 -16.03 34.67 30.17
CA ASN A 164 -14.83 34.46 31.01
C ASN A 164 -15.20 34.06 32.45
N PRO A 165 -15.85 32.90 32.67
CA PRO A 165 -16.41 32.53 33.97
C PRO A 165 -15.36 32.28 35.06
N ASN A 166 -14.11 32.06 34.68
CA ASN A 166 -13.00 31.79 35.60
C ASN A 166 -12.16 33.05 35.90
N THR A 167 -12.45 34.19 35.25
CA THR A 167 -11.65 35.42 35.33
C THR A 167 -12.36 36.53 36.10
N ILE A 168 -13.69 36.60 36.04
CA ILE A 168 -14.48 37.63 36.71
C ILE A 168 -15.74 37.05 37.37
N PHE A 169 -15.98 37.40 38.63
CA PHE A 169 -17.19 37.04 39.37
C PHE A 169 -18.36 38.00 39.07
N TYR A 170 -19.58 37.59 39.38
CA TYR A 170 -20.78 38.40 39.11
C TYR A 170 -20.74 39.78 39.80
N GLU A 171 -20.30 39.83 41.05
CA GLU A 171 -20.17 41.07 41.82
C GLU A 171 -19.09 41.99 41.24
N GLN A 172 -17.96 41.41 40.81
CA GLN A 172 -16.89 42.14 40.12
C GLN A 172 -17.36 42.70 38.77
N GLN A 173 -18.12 41.92 38.00
CA GLN A 173 -18.72 42.40 36.74
C GLN A 173 -19.68 43.57 37.01
N LYS A 174 -20.56 43.48 38.02
CA LYS A 174 -21.45 44.59 38.39
C LYS A 174 -20.69 45.83 38.80
N PHE A 175 -19.63 45.67 39.60
CA PHE A 175 -18.77 46.78 39.99
C PHE A 175 -18.11 47.41 38.75
N LEU A 176 -17.54 46.59 37.87
CA LEU A 176 -16.91 47.02 36.62
C LEU A 176 -17.90 47.78 35.73
N GLU A 177 -19.14 47.30 35.57
CA GLU A 177 -20.19 47.97 34.80
C GLU A 177 -20.55 49.34 35.40
N ALA A 178 -20.71 49.43 36.72
CA ALA A 178 -20.95 50.69 37.41
C ALA A 178 -19.76 51.65 37.28
N TRP A 179 -18.54 51.13 37.38
CA TRP A 179 -17.31 51.89 37.24
C TRP A 179 -17.18 52.47 35.83
N HIS A 180 -17.42 51.68 34.78
CA HIS A 180 -17.45 52.15 33.40
C HIS A 180 -18.54 53.19 33.18
N ALA A 181 -19.73 53.03 33.76
CA ALA A 181 -20.81 54.01 33.64
C ALA A 181 -20.45 55.39 34.23
N ASP A 182 -19.66 55.43 35.30
CA ASP A 182 -19.22 56.65 36.00
C ASP A 182 -18.15 57.44 35.23
N VAL A 183 -17.24 56.74 34.52
CA VAL A 183 -16.14 57.37 33.79
C VAL A 183 -16.38 57.55 32.29
N ARG A 184 -17.48 57.00 31.75
CA ARG A 184 -17.76 57.02 30.32
C ARG A 184 -17.95 58.45 29.80
N THR A 185 -17.18 58.80 28.78
CA THR A 185 -17.29 60.09 28.07
C THR A 185 -17.27 59.87 26.55
N ALA A 186 -17.27 60.97 25.78
CA ALA A 186 -17.02 60.90 24.35
C ALA A 186 -15.62 60.36 24.03
N LYS A 187 -14.64 60.54 24.93
CA LYS A 187 -13.24 60.12 24.76
C LYS A 187 -12.91 58.84 25.51
N THR A 188 -13.58 58.58 26.62
CA THR A 188 -13.31 57.44 27.50
C THR A 188 -14.40 56.39 27.35
N ARG A 189 -14.06 55.21 26.82
CA ARG A 189 -15.02 54.16 26.43
C ARG A 189 -14.51 52.76 26.78
N PRO A 190 -15.39 51.77 26.96
CA PRO A 190 -14.96 50.40 27.20
C PRO A 190 -14.46 49.72 25.91
N THR A 191 -13.55 48.76 26.06
CA THR A 191 -13.05 47.88 25.00
C THR A 191 -12.88 46.45 25.52
N SER A 192 -13.04 45.45 24.65
CA SER A 192 -12.89 44.06 25.02
C SER A 192 -11.42 43.62 24.94
N VAL A 193 -10.94 43.01 26.02
CA VAL A 193 -9.61 42.39 26.15
C VAL A 193 -9.70 40.86 26.08
N LEU A 194 -10.71 40.37 25.36
CA LEU A 194 -10.99 38.95 25.25
C LEU A 194 -9.86 38.26 24.48
N PHE A 195 -9.27 37.22 25.08
CA PHE A 195 -8.42 36.26 24.38
C PHE A 195 -9.14 34.92 24.21
N ARG A 196 -8.73 34.18 23.18
CA ARG A 196 -9.11 32.79 22.98
C ARG A 196 -7.87 31.94 22.83
N THR A 197 -7.72 30.98 23.73
CA THR A 197 -6.74 29.92 23.60
C THR A 197 -7.38 28.71 22.96
N ASP A 198 -6.62 27.99 22.14
CA ASP A 198 -7.02 26.64 21.75
C ASP A 198 -6.93 25.67 22.97
N ASP A 199 -7.37 24.42 22.84
CA ASP A 199 -7.41 23.46 23.96
C ASP A 199 -6.04 23.16 24.60
N ASP A 200 -4.94 23.54 23.93
CA ASP A 200 -3.57 23.44 24.45
C ASP A 200 -3.06 24.74 25.07
N SER A 201 -3.96 25.66 25.40
CA SER A 201 -3.67 26.95 26.06
C SER A 201 -2.78 27.90 25.25
N VAL A 202 -2.70 27.71 23.93
CA VAL A 202 -1.93 28.57 23.02
C VAL A 202 -2.87 29.53 22.29
N ILE A 203 -2.52 30.80 22.23
CA ILE A 203 -3.22 31.80 21.40
C ILE A 203 -2.66 31.70 19.97
N ARG A 204 -3.53 31.47 18.98
CA ARG A 204 -3.13 31.41 17.56
C ARG A 204 -3.95 32.31 16.66
N LYS A 205 -5.18 32.60 17.06
CA LYS A 205 -6.21 33.25 16.24
C LYS A 205 -6.76 34.45 16.97
N TRP A 206 -7.29 35.38 16.18
CA TRP A 206 -8.12 36.45 16.70
C TRP A 206 -9.33 35.86 17.44
N PRO A 207 -9.72 36.45 18.58
CA PRO A 207 -10.88 35.98 19.35
C PRO A 207 -12.17 36.22 18.56
N ASP A 208 -13.21 35.44 18.87
CA ASP A 208 -14.55 35.78 18.44
C ASP A 208 -15.01 37.10 19.09
N ARG A 209 -15.97 37.77 18.45
CA ARG A 209 -16.54 39.04 18.96
C ARG A 209 -18.02 38.86 19.32
N PRO A 210 -18.31 38.42 20.56
CA PRO A 210 -19.68 38.40 21.08
C PRO A 210 -20.35 39.77 20.91
N LYS A 211 -21.60 39.79 20.43
CA LYS A 211 -22.32 41.04 20.11
C LYS A 211 -22.55 41.96 21.32
N LYS A 212 -22.57 41.40 22.53
CA LYS A 212 -22.76 42.14 23.79
C LYS A 212 -21.50 42.86 24.25
N LEU A 213 -20.32 42.39 23.82
CA LEU A 213 -19.05 42.96 24.24
C LEU A 213 -18.73 44.23 23.43
N PRO A 214 -17.99 45.18 24.05
CA PRO A 214 -17.38 46.29 23.35
C PRO A 214 -16.46 45.83 22.20
N PRO A 215 -16.07 46.73 21.27
CA PRO A 215 -15.06 46.40 20.26
C PRO A 215 -13.77 45.89 20.92
N LEU A 216 -13.11 44.91 20.28
CA LEU A 216 -11.78 44.44 20.68
C LEU A 216 -10.77 45.60 20.74
N MET A 217 -9.80 45.53 21.65
CA MET A 217 -8.78 46.57 21.89
C MET A 217 -8.19 47.14 20.59
N ALA A 218 -7.73 46.29 19.67
CA ALA A 218 -7.18 46.72 18.39
C ALA A 218 -8.19 47.52 17.52
N ASN A 219 -9.43 47.02 17.43
CA ASN A 219 -10.52 47.65 16.67
C ASN A 219 -11.03 48.95 17.32
N ALA A 220 -10.84 49.10 18.62
CA ALA A 220 -11.20 50.29 19.37
C ALA A 220 -10.17 51.41 19.20
N LEU A 221 -8.88 51.06 19.29
CA LEU A 221 -7.78 52.01 19.22
C LEU A 221 -7.60 52.60 17.82
N ALA A 222 -7.65 51.77 16.79
CA ALA A 222 -7.45 52.19 15.40
C ALA A 222 -8.68 51.88 14.54
N PRO A 223 -8.94 52.66 13.47
CA PRO A 223 -9.96 52.33 12.50
C PRO A 223 -9.70 50.95 11.88
N VAL A 224 -10.74 50.13 11.78
CA VAL A 224 -10.71 48.82 11.11
C VAL A 224 -11.70 48.84 9.95
N ASP A 225 -11.33 48.20 8.84
CA ASP A 225 -12.25 47.95 7.74
C ASP A 225 -13.43 47.07 8.22
N ALA A 226 -14.65 47.40 7.80
CA ALA A 226 -15.86 46.69 8.20
C ALA A 226 -15.81 45.19 7.85
N ALA A 227 -15.10 44.82 6.78
CA ALA A 227 -14.90 43.42 6.40
C ALA A 227 -14.02 42.63 7.40
N HIS A 228 -13.15 43.32 8.15
CA HIS A 228 -12.17 42.73 9.07
C HIS A 228 -12.50 42.98 10.55
N ALA A 229 -13.54 43.76 10.85
CA ALA A 229 -13.98 44.05 12.23
C ALA A 229 -14.37 42.80 13.05
N ASN A 230 -14.65 41.68 12.38
CA ASN A 230 -14.96 40.37 12.96
C ASN A 230 -14.01 39.27 12.46
N TYR A 231 -12.77 39.65 12.12
CA TYR A 231 -11.74 38.70 11.69
C TYR A 231 -11.45 37.67 12.79
N GLN A 232 -11.37 36.38 12.41
CA GLN A 232 -11.12 35.25 13.31
C GLN A 232 -9.98 34.34 12.79
N GLY A 233 -9.17 34.85 11.86
CA GLY A 233 -8.03 34.12 11.33
C GLY A 233 -6.82 34.21 12.26
N ASN A 234 -5.66 33.83 11.75
CA ASN A 234 -4.43 33.82 12.54
C ASN A 234 -3.96 35.20 12.99
N ILE A 235 -3.36 35.23 14.18
CA ILE A 235 -2.55 36.35 14.64
C ILE A 235 -1.19 36.27 13.95
N ARG A 236 -0.74 37.38 13.38
CA ARG A 236 0.59 37.51 12.80
C ARG A 236 1.60 37.86 13.89
N TYR A 237 2.37 36.87 14.32
CA TYR A 237 3.49 37.07 15.23
C TYR A 237 4.67 37.71 14.51
N LEU A 238 5.35 38.63 15.19
CA LEU A 238 6.51 39.37 14.69
C LEU A 238 7.72 39.02 15.56
N LEU A 239 8.89 38.93 14.94
CA LEU A 239 10.15 38.74 15.65
C LEU A 239 11.00 40.02 15.57
N PRO A 240 11.76 40.36 16.61
CA PRO A 240 12.67 41.48 16.56
C PRO A 240 13.77 41.24 15.52
N ALA A 241 14.10 42.26 14.73
CA ALA A 241 15.29 42.25 13.90
C ALA A 241 16.52 42.42 14.80
N ARG A 242 17.55 41.60 14.59
CA ARG A 242 18.83 41.79 15.28
C ARG A 242 19.40 43.16 14.89
N ALA A 243 19.53 44.07 15.86
CA ALA A 243 20.22 45.32 15.62
C ALA A 243 21.73 45.04 15.43
N ALA A 244 22.40 45.92 14.68
CA ALA A 244 23.86 45.91 14.62
C ALA A 244 24.39 46.08 16.06
N GLU A 245 25.42 45.32 16.44
CA GLU A 245 26.02 45.27 17.80
C GLU A 245 25.39 44.31 18.83
N GLY A 246 24.63 43.30 18.38
CA GLY A 246 24.34 42.12 19.21
C GLY A 246 23.29 42.35 20.32
N GLN A 247 22.56 43.45 20.29
CA GLN A 247 21.36 43.67 21.09
C GLN A 247 20.12 43.52 20.19
N GLU A 248 19.09 42.80 20.65
CA GLU A 248 17.79 42.76 19.99
C GLU A 248 16.94 43.91 20.52
N GLU A 249 16.49 44.80 19.63
CA GLU A 249 15.46 45.78 19.98
C GLU A 249 14.10 45.07 19.98
N PRO A 250 13.29 45.18 21.05
CA PRO A 250 11.96 44.55 21.07
C PRO A 250 11.07 45.14 19.97
N VAL A 251 10.13 44.34 19.47
CA VAL A 251 9.19 44.75 18.41
C VAL A 251 8.40 45.99 18.84
N PHE A 252 8.00 46.06 20.11
CA PHE A 252 7.34 47.23 20.69
C PHE A 252 8.19 47.77 21.83
N ALA A 253 8.32 49.11 21.91
CA ALA A 253 8.95 49.73 23.06
C ALA A 253 8.12 49.44 24.32
N ASN A 254 8.77 48.93 25.37
CA ASN A 254 8.17 48.64 26.67
C ASN A 254 8.80 49.57 27.72
N ILE A 255 8.02 50.51 28.24
CA ILE A 255 8.50 51.56 29.16
C ILE A 255 7.75 51.42 30.50
N PRO A 256 8.44 51.41 31.65
CA PRO A 256 7.77 51.37 32.95
C PRO A 256 6.85 52.58 33.17
N ILE A 257 5.66 52.36 33.74
CA ILE A 257 4.64 53.41 33.92
C ILE A 257 5.09 54.51 34.88
N ASP A 258 5.96 54.21 35.83
CA ASP A 258 6.54 55.19 36.76
C ASP A 258 7.29 56.31 36.02
N ALA A 259 7.89 56.03 34.86
CA ALA A 259 8.53 57.03 34.02
C ALA A 259 7.57 58.16 33.57
N PHE A 260 6.27 57.87 33.51
CA PHE A 260 5.23 58.83 33.12
C PHE A 260 4.42 59.38 34.30
N ALA A 261 4.53 58.77 35.48
CA ALA A 261 3.75 59.16 36.66
C ALA A 261 4.43 60.24 37.53
N VAL A 262 5.72 60.52 37.31
CA VAL A 262 6.45 61.57 38.02
C VAL A 262 5.86 62.96 37.68
N PRO A 263 5.81 63.91 38.63
CA PRO A 263 5.46 65.29 38.33
C PRO A 263 6.41 65.87 37.27
N MET A 264 5.85 66.29 36.14
CA MET A 264 6.60 66.89 35.04
C MET A 264 6.17 68.34 34.84
N ASP A 265 7.16 69.24 34.70
CA ASP A 265 6.91 70.56 34.13
C ASP A 265 6.69 70.48 32.61
N ALA A 266 6.33 71.60 31.98
CA ALA A 266 6.00 71.61 30.56
C ALA A 266 7.20 71.26 29.66
N GLU A 267 8.42 71.61 30.08
CA GLU A 267 9.66 71.37 29.32
C GLU A 267 10.05 69.89 29.37
N THR A 268 10.05 69.28 30.57
CA THR A 268 10.29 67.84 30.73
C THR A 268 9.24 67.03 29.98
N ARG A 269 7.96 67.42 30.08
CA ARG A 269 6.88 66.75 29.36
C ARG A 269 7.07 66.82 27.84
N ALA A 270 7.53 67.95 27.31
CA ALA A 270 7.80 68.10 25.89
C ALA A 270 8.96 67.20 25.43
N GLY A 271 10.00 67.02 26.25
CA GLY A 271 11.11 66.10 25.96
C GLY A 271 10.70 64.62 25.93
N PHE A 272 9.77 64.21 26.80
CA PHE A 272 9.22 62.85 26.81
C PHE A 272 8.13 62.61 25.77
N ALA A 273 7.57 63.68 25.18
CA ALA A 273 6.48 63.56 24.22
C ALA A 273 6.89 62.74 22.98
N ASP A 274 8.15 62.78 22.54
CA ASP A 274 8.63 62.01 21.38
C ASP A 274 8.46 60.48 21.54
N LEU A 275 8.36 59.99 22.78
CA LEU A 275 8.13 58.57 23.08
C LEU A 275 6.69 58.12 22.76
N VAL A 276 5.71 59.02 22.79
CA VAL A 276 4.28 58.68 22.72
C VAL A 276 3.50 59.48 21.67
N LYS A 277 4.04 60.62 21.22
CA LYS A 277 3.41 61.52 20.25
C LYS A 277 3.13 60.79 18.94
N ASP A 278 1.89 60.92 18.46
CA ASP A 278 1.39 60.26 17.25
C ASP A 278 1.42 58.73 17.28
N ARG A 279 1.59 58.12 18.46
CA ARG A 279 1.59 56.66 18.68
C ARG A 279 0.32 56.19 19.39
N TYR A 280 -0.01 54.92 19.22
CA TYR A 280 -0.98 54.21 20.03
C TYR A 280 -0.30 53.74 21.30
N VAL A 281 -0.84 54.10 22.45
CA VAL A 281 -0.29 53.74 23.77
C VAL A 281 -1.11 52.60 24.33
N LEU A 282 -0.45 51.52 24.74
CA LEU A 282 -1.06 50.39 25.43
C LEU A 282 -0.52 50.35 26.86
N ILE A 283 -1.41 50.35 27.85
CA ILE A 283 -1.07 50.33 29.27
C ILE A 283 -1.55 49.02 29.88
N GLY A 284 -0.67 48.26 30.54
CA GLY A 284 -1.03 46.96 31.11
C GLY A 284 0.01 46.43 32.10
N GLY A 285 -0.13 45.19 32.52
CA GLY A 285 0.83 44.51 33.39
C GLY A 285 1.94 43.82 32.61
N ASP A 286 3.18 43.94 33.08
CA ASP A 286 4.32 43.08 32.69
C ASP A 286 4.86 42.44 33.96
N ILE A 287 4.05 41.53 34.51
CA ILE A 287 4.22 40.96 35.85
C ILE A 287 4.49 39.47 35.69
N ILE A 288 5.49 38.97 36.41
CA ILE A 288 5.80 37.54 36.40
C ILE A 288 4.57 36.73 36.83
N ASP A 289 4.27 35.67 36.06
CA ASP A 289 3.18 34.71 36.25
C ASP A 289 1.76 35.32 36.22
N THR A 290 1.58 36.54 35.72
CA THR A 290 0.27 37.20 35.62
C THR A 290 0.02 37.64 34.18
N ASP A 291 -1.13 37.24 33.61
CA ASP A 291 -1.55 37.59 32.25
C ASP A 291 -0.53 37.22 31.15
N GLN A 292 0.12 36.06 31.32
CA GLN A 292 1.06 35.51 30.37
C GLN A 292 0.45 34.34 29.60
N PHE A 293 0.64 34.33 28.28
CA PHE A 293 0.04 33.37 27.38
C PHE A 293 1.09 32.60 26.57
N ASN A 294 0.76 31.34 26.26
CA ASN A 294 1.51 30.60 25.27
C ASN A 294 1.13 31.07 23.86
N THR A 295 2.13 31.19 23.01
CA THR A 295 1.99 31.57 21.60
C THR A 295 2.78 30.57 20.75
N PRO A 296 2.64 30.57 19.41
CA PRO A 296 3.49 29.75 18.55
C PRO A 296 4.99 29.94 18.81
N LEU A 297 5.41 31.16 19.19
CA LEU A 297 6.79 31.48 19.52
C LEU A 297 7.24 30.79 20.81
N SER A 298 6.38 30.77 21.85
CA SER A 298 6.72 30.19 23.15
C SER A 298 6.95 28.67 23.12
N ARG A 299 6.53 27.98 22.04
CA ARG A 299 6.74 26.53 21.88
C ARG A 299 8.15 26.13 21.54
N PHE A 300 8.98 27.09 21.14
CA PHE A 300 10.38 26.87 20.84
C PHE A 300 11.23 27.55 21.89
N ILE A 301 12.41 26.98 22.15
CA ILE A 301 13.37 27.57 23.07
C ILE A 301 13.90 28.85 22.43
N ASN A 302 13.83 29.97 23.16
CA ASN A 302 14.49 31.19 22.73
C ASN A 302 16.02 30.92 22.71
N PRO A 303 16.70 31.09 21.56
CA PRO A 303 18.13 30.81 21.44
C PRO A 303 19.02 31.62 22.39
N LEU A 304 18.55 32.77 22.87
CA LEU A 304 19.29 33.68 23.75
C LEU A 304 19.15 33.32 25.22
N THR A 305 17.93 33.10 25.69
CA THR A 305 17.67 32.81 27.11
C THR A 305 17.71 31.32 27.43
N GLY A 306 17.63 30.47 26.42
CA GLY A 306 17.58 29.01 26.59
C GLY A 306 16.28 28.53 27.25
N GLN A 307 15.25 29.39 27.34
CA GLN A 307 13.97 29.09 27.96
C GLN A 307 12.81 29.24 26.97
N HIS A 308 11.67 28.64 27.32
CA HIS A 308 10.40 28.90 26.66
C HIS A 308 9.82 30.19 27.23
N GLU A 309 9.73 31.22 26.39
CA GLU A 309 9.23 32.54 26.81
C GLU A 309 7.75 32.68 26.45
N THR A 310 6.93 32.82 27.48
CA THR A 310 5.53 33.25 27.39
C THR A 310 5.45 34.73 27.02
N MET A 311 4.31 35.13 26.46
CA MET A 311 4.08 36.51 26.01
C MET A 311 3.00 37.16 26.88
N ILE A 312 3.22 38.40 27.32
CA ILE A 312 2.21 39.15 28.08
C ILE A 312 1.00 39.49 27.20
N GLY A 313 -0.21 39.51 27.78
CA GLY A 313 -1.44 39.83 27.06
C GLY A 313 -1.38 41.17 26.32
N LEU A 314 -0.75 42.17 26.94
CA LEU A 314 -0.54 43.48 26.35
C LEU A 314 0.20 43.43 25.00
N GLU A 315 1.21 42.56 24.89
CA GLU A 315 2.00 42.39 23.67
C GLU A 315 1.17 41.66 22.59
N VAL A 316 0.32 40.70 22.98
CA VAL A 316 -0.63 40.07 22.04
C VAL A 316 -1.60 41.11 21.47
N HIS A 317 -2.11 42.04 22.30
CA HIS A 317 -2.91 43.17 21.84
C HIS A 317 -2.13 44.10 20.91
N ALA A 318 -0.85 44.36 21.19
CA ALA A 318 0.02 45.16 20.33
C ALA A 318 0.24 44.49 18.96
N LEU A 319 0.46 43.16 18.92
CA LEU A 319 0.57 42.40 17.67
C LEU A 319 -0.71 42.43 16.85
N MET A 320 -1.88 42.28 17.49
CA MET A 320 -3.18 42.40 16.81
C MET A 320 -3.37 43.81 16.23
N LEU A 321 -3.03 44.85 16.98
CA LEU A 321 -3.09 46.23 16.50
C LEU A 321 -2.11 46.49 15.35
N ALA A 322 -0.87 46.00 15.43
CA ALA A 322 0.12 46.11 14.36
C ALA A 322 -0.35 45.39 13.09
N GLN A 323 -0.92 44.19 13.21
CA GLN A 323 -1.49 43.43 12.10
C GLN A 323 -2.62 44.21 11.40
N GLN A 324 -3.49 44.87 12.18
CA GLN A 324 -4.55 45.73 11.66
C GLN A 324 -3.99 46.96 10.96
N LEU A 325 -3.02 47.65 11.57
CA LEU A 325 -2.39 48.85 10.99
C LEU A 325 -1.62 48.54 9.70
N ASP A 326 -1.09 47.33 9.57
CA ASP A 326 -0.44 46.84 8.35
C ASP A 326 -1.44 46.40 7.27
N GLY A 327 -2.72 46.20 7.61
CA GLY A 327 -3.70 45.56 6.73
C GLY A 327 -3.34 44.10 6.41
N ALA A 328 -2.58 43.44 7.28
CA ALA A 328 -2.01 42.11 7.05
C ALA A 328 -3.00 40.99 7.44
N TRP A 329 -4.12 40.93 6.73
CA TRP A 329 -5.19 39.96 6.96
C TRP A 329 -4.96 38.69 6.13
N ALA A 330 -4.79 37.54 6.80
CA ALA A 330 -4.69 36.28 6.09
C ALA A 330 -6.07 35.80 5.63
N THR A 331 -6.14 35.27 4.41
CA THR A 331 -7.40 34.81 3.82
C THR A 331 -7.72 33.38 4.22
N PRO A 332 -8.88 33.10 4.86
CA PRO A 332 -9.23 31.73 5.24
C PRO A 332 -9.48 30.86 4.01
N LEU A 333 -8.96 29.63 4.05
CA LEU A 333 -9.24 28.64 3.02
C LEU A 333 -10.72 28.21 3.10
N SER A 334 -11.41 28.28 1.96
CA SER A 334 -12.82 27.93 1.91
C SER A 334 -13.04 26.44 2.22
N SER A 335 -14.15 26.12 2.90
CA SER A 335 -14.48 24.72 3.22
C SER A 335 -14.54 23.81 1.97
N PRO A 336 -15.11 24.23 0.83
CA PRO A 336 -15.09 23.44 -0.40
C PRO A 336 -13.68 23.13 -0.91
N MET A 337 -12.75 24.09 -0.79
CA MET A 337 -11.35 23.89 -1.20
C MET A 337 -10.66 22.83 -0.34
N LEU A 338 -10.89 22.85 0.98
CA LEU A 338 -10.35 21.84 1.91
C LEU A 338 -10.88 20.43 1.59
N TRP A 339 -12.16 20.30 1.22
CA TRP A 339 -12.73 19.04 0.76
C TRP A 339 -12.13 18.57 -0.57
N ALA A 340 -11.98 19.48 -1.54
CA ALA A 340 -11.37 19.16 -2.83
C ALA A 340 -9.93 18.66 -2.67
N LEU A 341 -9.13 19.30 -1.80
CA LEU A 341 -7.77 18.87 -1.47
C LEU A 341 -7.78 17.48 -0.81
N ALA A 342 -8.65 17.23 0.17
CA ALA A 342 -8.76 15.93 0.82
C ALA A 342 -9.09 14.80 -0.18
N ILE A 343 -10.04 15.02 -1.08
CA ILE A 343 -10.40 14.06 -2.14
C ILE A 343 -9.21 13.83 -3.09
N LEU A 344 -8.55 14.91 -3.52
CA LEU A 344 -7.42 14.83 -4.44
C LEU A 344 -6.26 14.03 -3.84
N VAL A 345 -5.95 14.24 -2.57
CA VAL A 345 -4.89 13.53 -1.85
C VAL A 345 -5.19 12.03 -1.72
N VAL A 346 -6.40 11.67 -1.31
CA VAL A 346 -6.82 10.27 -1.21
C VAL A 346 -6.81 9.59 -2.58
N ALA A 347 -7.29 10.30 -3.61
CA ALA A 347 -7.25 9.82 -4.99
C ALA A 347 -5.81 9.62 -5.48
N ALA A 348 -4.88 10.52 -5.15
CA ALA A 348 -3.47 10.40 -5.50
C ALA A 348 -2.83 9.15 -4.85
N GLY A 349 -3.14 8.86 -3.59
CA GLY A 349 -2.69 7.63 -2.93
C GLY A 349 -3.23 6.38 -3.60
N GLY A 350 -4.54 6.37 -3.90
CA GLY A 350 -5.18 5.28 -4.63
C GLY A 350 -4.56 5.05 -6.02
N LEU A 351 -4.36 6.11 -6.80
CA LEU A 351 -3.73 6.05 -8.13
C LEU A 351 -2.30 5.56 -8.05
N THR A 352 -1.53 6.02 -7.06
CA THR A 352 -0.13 5.60 -6.85
C THR A 352 -0.02 4.11 -6.61
N SER A 353 -0.98 3.51 -5.90
CA SER A 353 -1.04 2.05 -5.67
C SER A 353 -1.27 1.22 -6.94
N LEU A 354 -1.80 1.84 -8.00
CA LEU A 354 -2.12 1.19 -9.29
C LEU A 354 -1.01 1.35 -10.34
N ILE A 355 0.02 2.14 -10.04
CA ILE A 355 1.15 2.39 -10.95
C ILE A 355 2.00 1.12 -11.06
N ASP A 356 2.17 0.63 -12.29
CA ASP A 356 3.01 -0.52 -12.62
C ASP A 356 4.16 -0.08 -13.51
N MET A 357 4.96 0.83 -12.94
CA MET A 357 6.17 1.36 -13.55
C MET A 357 7.39 0.79 -12.83
N ARG A 358 8.59 1.03 -13.38
CA ARG A 358 9.83 0.67 -12.71
C ARG A 358 9.83 1.23 -11.27
N PRO A 359 10.29 0.48 -10.26
CA PRO A 359 10.21 0.88 -8.84
C PRO A 359 10.71 2.31 -8.57
N ARG A 360 11.76 2.74 -9.27
CA ARG A 360 12.29 4.12 -9.17
C ARG A 360 11.27 5.23 -9.45
N TRP A 361 10.33 5.03 -10.38
CA TRP A 361 9.32 6.03 -10.70
C TRP A 361 8.20 6.08 -9.65
N VAL A 362 7.86 4.93 -9.06
CA VAL A 362 6.90 4.87 -7.95
C VAL A 362 7.49 5.56 -6.72
N ILE A 363 8.78 5.32 -6.43
CA ILE A 363 9.51 6.02 -5.36
C ILE A 363 9.53 7.52 -5.61
N PHE A 364 9.82 7.97 -6.84
CA PHE A 364 9.79 9.38 -7.18
C PHE A 364 8.41 10.01 -6.98
N ALA A 365 7.34 9.36 -7.44
CA ALA A 365 5.97 9.83 -7.26
C ALA A 365 5.60 9.91 -5.76
N PHE A 366 6.00 8.92 -4.96
CA PHE A 366 5.83 8.92 -3.51
C PHE A 366 6.55 10.10 -2.86
N LEU A 367 7.84 10.28 -3.14
CA LEU A 367 8.64 11.38 -2.59
C LEU A 367 8.09 12.75 -2.98
N ALA A 368 7.64 12.92 -4.23
CA ALA A 368 7.01 14.16 -4.68
C ALA A 368 5.71 14.47 -3.90
N GLN A 369 4.91 13.45 -3.60
CA GLN A 369 3.67 13.61 -2.82
C GLN A 369 3.96 13.88 -1.34
N MET A 370 4.99 13.26 -0.75
CA MET A 370 5.43 13.58 0.61
C MET A 370 5.98 15.01 0.70
N ALA A 371 6.78 15.42 -0.29
CA ALA A 371 7.27 16.80 -0.38
C ALA A 371 6.10 17.79 -0.50
N PHE A 372 5.04 17.47 -1.25
CA PHE A 372 3.84 18.30 -1.33
C PHE A 372 3.19 18.52 0.04
N PHE A 373 3.06 17.48 0.88
CA PHE A 373 2.44 17.62 2.22
C PHE A 373 3.25 18.53 3.16
N ILE A 374 4.57 18.60 2.97
CA ILE A 374 5.45 19.46 3.77
C ILE A 374 5.51 20.89 3.20
N VAL A 375 5.66 21.02 1.88
CA VAL A 375 5.91 22.32 1.23
C VAL A 375 4.65 23.13 1.03
N ALA A 376 3.51 22.50 0.70
CA ALA A 376 2.28 23.22 0.39
C ALA A 376 1.77 24.10 1.55
N PRO A 377 1.79 23.66 2.84
CA PRO A 377 1.43 24.52 3.96
C PRO A 377 2.28 25.80 4.07
N PHE A 378 3.61 25.67 3.92
CA PHE A 378 4.54 26.83 3.95
C PHE A 378 4.32 27.75 2.76
N TRP A 379 4.11 27.19 1.58
CA TRP A 379 3.82 27.96 0.39
C TRP A 379 2.50 28.74 0.51
N LEU A 380 1.41 28.11 0.98
CA LEU A 380 0.12 28.77 1.20
C LEU A 380 0.22 29.90 2.23
N GLN A 381 0.91 29.68 3.35
CA GLN A 381 1.09 30.72 4.36
C GLN A 381 1.89 31.91 3.82
N ARG A 382 2.93 31.66 3.01
CA ARG A 382 3.69 32.72 2.32
C ARG A 382 2.83 33.58 1.39
N GLN A 383 1.82 32.97 0.76
CA GLN A 383 0.87 33.67 -0.10
C GLN A 383 -0.23 34.42 0.68
N GLY A 384 -0.20 34.41 2.02
CA GLY A 384 -1.17 35.11 2.86
C GLY A 384 -2.47 34.33 3.08
N PHE A 385 -2.47 33.00 2.88
CA PHE A 385 -3.60 32.18 3.33
C PHE A 385 -3.48 31.85 4.81
N ASP A 386 -4.62 31.83 5.51
CA ASP A 386 -4.70 31.31 6.86
C ASP A 386 -4.62 29.78 6.81
N THR A 387 -3.55 29.25 7.40
CA THR A 387 -3.25 27.82 7.42
C THR A 387 -3.47 27.19 8.80
N THR A 388 -4.11 27.91 9.73
CA THR A 388 -4.36 27.44 11.11
C THR A 388 -5.26 26.23 11.16
N THR A 389 -6.07 25.96 10.13
CA THR A 389 -6.96 24.79 10.08
C THR A 389 -6.61 23.83 8.94
N LEU A 390 -5.41 23.98 8.37
CA LEU A 390 -4.96 23.17 7.24
C LEU A 390 -4.63 21.74 7.71
N PRO A 391 -5.30 20.69 7.20
CA PRO A 391 -5.15 19.33 7.70
C PRO A 391 -3.97 18.59 7.05
N ALA A 392 -2.75 19.08 7.23
CA ALA A 392 -1.56 18.57 6.55
C ALA A 392 -1.17 17.13 6.98
N PHE A 393 -1.25 16.81 8.27
CA PHE A 393 -1.10 15.42 8.73
C PHE A 393 -2.28 14.55 8.31
N GLY A 394 -3.49 15.13 8.31
CA GLY A 394 -4.69 14.49 7.76
C GLY A 394 -4.47 14.02 6.32
N TRP A 395 -3.87 14.86 5.47
CA TRP A 395 -3.53 14.52 4.09
C TRP A 395 -2.63 13.28 4.01
N ALA A 396 -1.55 13.22 4.78
CA ALA A 396 -0.64 12.08 4.78
C ALA A 396 -1.35 10.79 5.20
N LEU A 397 -2.22 10.84 6.23
CA LEU A 397 -2.95 9.66 6.70
C LEU A 397 -4.05 9.22 5.72
N GLY A 398 -4.84 10.16 5.19
CA GLY A 398 -5.83 9.86 4.15
C GLY A 398 -5.19 9.31 2.88
N TRP A 399 -4.03 9.85 2.50
CA TRP A 399 -3.23 9.32 1.40
C TRP A 399 -2.83 7.85 1.64
N LEU A 400 -2.29 7.55 2.83
CA LEU A 400 -1.87 6.20 3.20
C LEU A 400 -3.05 5.22 3.16
N LEU A 401 -4.21 5.63 3.69
CA LEU A 401 -5.42 4.83 3.67
C LEU A 401 -5.94 4.63 2.24
N GLY A 402 -5.91 5.66 1.40
CA GLY A 402 -6.25 5.55 -0.02
C GLY A 402 -5.34 4.56 -0.76
N TYR A 403 -4.03 4.67 -0.54
CA TYR A 403 -3.01 3.77 -1.10
C TYR A 403 -3.24 2.32 -0.63
N ALA A 404 -3.42 2.10 0.67
CA ALA A 404 -3.63 0.77 1.24
C ALA A 404 -4.94 0.14 0.76
N SER A 405 -6.03 0.90 0.73
CA SER A 405 -7.36 0.42 0.35
C SER A 405 -7.40 0.00 -1.11
N VAL A 406 -6.96 0.88 -2.02
CA VAL A 406 -6.93 0.57 -3.47
C VAL A 406 -5.89 -0.48 -3.79
N GLY A 407 -4.70 -0.41 -3.18
CA GLY A 407 -3.62 -1.36 -3.40
C GLY A 407 -3.96 -2.78 -2.92
N THR A 408 -4.70 -2.90 -1.82
CA THR A 408 -5.20 -4.21 -1.34
C THR A 408 -6.30 -4.74 -2.25
N ALA A 409 -7.26 -3.89 -2.66
CA ALA A 409 -8.28 -4.28 -3.62
C ALA A 409 -7.67 -4.78 -4.94
N ALA A 410 -6.68 -4.07 -5.48
CA ALA A 410 -5.97 -4.48 -6.70
C ALA A 410 -5.25 -5.83 -6.54
N ARG A 411 -4.55 -6.04 -5.42
CA ARG A 411 -3.83 -7.30 -5.15
C ARG A 411 -4.77 -8.50 -5.00
N THR A 412 -5.94 -8.32 -4.37
CA THR A 412 -6.93 -9.40 -4.22
C THR A 412 -7.57 -9.82 -5.54
N VAL A 413 -7.71 -8.89 -6.48
CA VAL A 413 -8.19 -9.20 -7.84
C VAL A 413 -7.10 -9.98 -8.60
N GLY A 414 -5.84 -9.54 -8.53
CA GLY A 414 -4.72 -10.22 -9.19
C GLY A 414 -4.38 -11.61 -8.63
N SER A 415 -4.69 -11.91 -7.36
CA SER A 415 -4.48 -13.25 -6.80
C SER A 415 -5.50 -14.27 -7.30
N ARG A 416 -6.76 -13.87 -7.51
CA ARG A 416 -7.81 -14.75 -8.06
C ARG A 416 -7.52 -15.19 -9.48
N GLN A 417 -7.03 -14.28 -10.31
CA GLN A 417 -6.65 -14.62 -11.70
C GLN A 417 -5.51 -15.65 -11.72
N ARG A 418 -4.51 -15.50 -10.83
CA ARG A 418 -3.42 -16.47 -10.69
C ARG A 418 -3.91 -17.81 -10.19
N ALA A 419 -4.76 -17.83 -9.18
CA ALA A 419 -5.34 -19.07 -8.65
C ALA A 419 -6.22 -19.80 -9.69
N PHE A 420 -7.02 -19.06 -10.45
CA PHE A 420 -7.83 -19.63 -11.53
C PHE A 420 -6.95 -20.19 -12.66
N ALA A 421 -5.92 -19.45 -13.09
CA ALA A 421 -4.98 -19.93 -14.10
C ALA A 421 -4.23 -21.18 -13.63
N GLN A 422 -3.77 -21.20 -12.38
CA GLN A 422 -3.12 -22.37 -11.78
C GLN A 422 -4.06 -23.58 -11.69
N SER A 423 -5.31 -23.37 -11.27
CA SER A 423 -6.31 -24.45 -11.22
C SER A 423 -6.68 -24.99 -12.60
N ALA A 424 -6.72 -24.14 -13.63
CA ALA A 424 -6.97 -24.56 -15.00
C ALA A 424 -5.79 -25.37 -15.58
N LEU A 425 -4.55 -24.93 -15.33
CA LEU A 425 -3.32 -25.63 -15.75
C LEU A 425 -3.14 -26.96 -15.02
N GLY A 426 -3.50 -27.03 -13.72
CA GLY A 426 -3.37 -28.24 -12.90
C GLY A 426 -4.21 -29.43 -13.35
N LYS A 427 -5.14 -29.25 -14.29
CA LYS A 427 -5.90 -30.35 -14.92
C LYS A 427 -5.08 -31.13 -15.95
N TYR A 428 -3.98 -30.57 -16.44
CA TYR A 428 -3.19 -31.14 -17.53
C TYR A 428 -1.70 -31.25 -17.19
N LEU A 429 -1.25 -30.55 -16.13
CA LEU A 429 0.15 -30.44 -15.75
C LEU A 429 0.32 -30.71 -14.25
N PRO A 430 1.44 -31.35 -13.84
CA PRO A 430 1.82 -31.46 -12.44
C PRO A 430 1.89 -30.09 -11.75
N ALA A 431 1.62 -30.04 -10.45
CA ALA A 431 1.50 -28.79 -9.71
C ALA A 431 2.78 -27.92 -9.74
N ASP A 432 3.95 -28.56 -9.74
CA ASP A 432 5.24 -27.89 -9.82
C ASP A 432 5.53 -27.34 -11.23
N VAL A 433 5.14 -28.08 -12.26
CA VAL A 433 5.19 -27.64 -13.67
C VAL A 433 4.28 -26.43 -13.89
N ALA A 434 3.03 -26.48 -13.42
CA ALA A 434 2.10 -25.36 -13.50
C ALA A 434 2.62 -24.13 -12.74
N ALA A 435 3.24 -24.33 -11.56
CA ALA A 435 3.83 -23.25 -10.79
C ALA A 435 5.04 -22.62 -11.51
N GLN A 436 5.87 -23.41 -12.18
CA GLN A 436 7.01 -22.92 -12.94
C GLN A 436 6.57 -22.12 -14.17
N ILE A 437 5.58 -22.61 -14.93
CA ILE A 437 4.98 -21.88 -16.05
C ILE A 437 4.39 -20.53 -15.61
N MET A 438 3.75 -20.49 -14.45
CA MET A 438 3.19 -19.24 -13.91
C MET A 438 4.27 -18.24 -13.46
N ARG A 439 5.48 -18.71 -13.14
CA ARG A 439 6.63 -17.83 -12.82
C ARG A 439 7.32 -17.32 -14.08
N ASP A 440 7.39 -18.15 -15.11
CA ASP A 440 8.08 -17.84 -16.36
C ASP A 440 7.27 -18.34 -17.57
N PRO A 441 6.29 -17.55 -18.04
CA PRO A 441 5.41 -17.93 -19.15
C PRO A 441 6.15 -18.15 -20.48
N ASP A 442 7.33 -17.55 -20.65
CA ASP A 442 8.09 -17.58 -21.88
C ASP A 442 8.74 -18.96 -22.14
N GLN A 443 8.81 -19.83 -21.12
CA GLN A 443 9.24 -21.23 -21.29
C GLN A 443 8.27 -22.06 -22.15
N LEU A 444 7.03 -21.60 -22.33
CA LEU A 444 6.05 -22.21 -23.25
C LEU A 444 6.13 -21.60 -24.66
N SER A 445 7.34 -21.27 -25.14
CA SER A 445 7.53 -20.62 -26.42
C SER A 445 6.79 -21.37 -27.56
N LEU A 446 6.26 -20.62 -28.53
CA LEU A 446 5.53 -21.18 -29.69
C LEU A 446 6.42 -22.06 -30.60
N HIS A 447 7.72 -22.13 -30.32
CA HIS A 447 8.66 -22.94 -31.08
C HIS A 447 8.78 -24.30 -30.41
N GLY A 448 8.50 -25.37 -31.16
CA GLY A 448 8.74 -26.73 -30.70
C GLY A 448 10.23 -26.98 -30.47
N GLU A 449 10.57 -27.57 -29.33
CA GLU A 449 11.94 -27.98 -28.99
C GLU A 449 12.09 -29.49 -29.17
N ARG A 450 13.19 -29.93 -29.80
CA ARG A 450 13.52 -31.35 -29.88
C ARG A 450 13.99 -31.83 -28.51
N ARG A 451 13.22 -32.73 -27.90
CA ARG A 451 13.52 -33.32 -26.59
C ARG A 451 13.41 -34.83 -26.63
N ASN A 452 14.21 -35.48 -25.80
CA ASN A 452 14.11 -36.91 -25.56
C ASN A 452 13.07 -37.15 -24.45
N ILE A 453 11.93 -37.75 -24.80
CA ILE A 453 10.79 -37.91 -23.89
C ILE A 453 10.38 -39.38 -23.78
N PHE A 454 9.80 -39.73 -22.63
CA PHE A 454 9.10 -41.01 -22.45
C PHE A 454 7.63 -40.81 -22.77
N CYS A 455 7.08 -41.61 -23.66
CA CYS A 455 5.69 -41.49 -24.12
C CYS A 455 4.90 -42.71 -23.68
N VAL A 456 3.74 -42.48 -23.07
CA VAL A 456 2.78 -43.51 -22.68
C VAL A 456 1.50 -43.34 -23.47
N PHE A 457 1.01 -44.44 -24.01
CA PHE A 457 -0.32 -44.57 -24.60
C PHE A 457 -1.09 -45.66 -23.89
N THR A 458 -2.37 -45.43 -23.62
CA THR A 458 -3.28 -46.46 -23.11
C THR A 458 -4.44 -46.72 -24.05
N ASP A 459 -5.10 -47.86 -23.92
CA ASP A 459 -6.36 -48.19 -24.59
C ASP A 459 -7.17 -49.14 -23.69
N LEU A 460 -8.49 -49.03 -23.68
CA LEU A 460 -9.35 -49.89 -22.88
C LEU A 460 -10.06 -50.91 -23.77
N GLU A 461 -9.69 -52.19 -23.63
CA GLU A 461 -10.28 -53.23 -24.46
C GLU A 461 -11.80 -53.32 -24.29
N GLY A 462 -12.51 -53.36 -25.43
CA GLY A 462 -13.96 -53.60 -25.44
C GLY A 462 -14.81 -52.36 -25.13
N PHE A 463 -14.20 -51.18 -24.93
CA PHE A 463 -14.94 -49.95 -24.64
C PHE A 463 -15.96 -49.59 -25.73
N THR A 464 -15.60 -49.74 -27.01
CA THR A 464 -16.55 -49.52 -28.12
C THR A 464 -17.79 -50.42 -28.01
N LYS A 465 -17.63 -51.69 -27.64
CA LYS A 465 -18.76 -52.61 -27.45
C LYS A 465 -19.63 -52.19 -26.27
N LEU A 466 -19.02 -51.74 -25.18
CA LEU A 466 -19.73 -51.22 -24.02
C LEU A 466 -20.54 -49.95 -24.37
N SER A 467 -19.96 -49.06 -25.19
CA SER A 467 -20.64 -47.83 -25.63
C SER A 467 -21.92 -48.08 -26.44
N HIS A 468 -22.03 -49.23 -27.12
CA HIS A 468 -23.23 -49.65 -27.85
C HIS A 468 -24.25 -50.40 -26.97
N ALA A 469 -23.84 -50.97 -25.85
CA ALA A 469 -24.65 -51.84 -25.00
C ALA A 469 -25.21 -51.13 -23.75
N THR A 470 -24.98 -49.82 -23.59
CA THR A 470 -25.28 -49.07 -22.37
C THR A 470 -25.73 -47.65 -22.72
N THR A 471 -26.44 -46.97 -21.80
CA THR A 471 -26.92 -45.60 -22.04
C THR A 471 -25.75 -44.60 -22.14
N PRO A 472 -25.84 -43.56 -22.99
CA PRO A 472 -24.79 -42.55 -23.14
C PRO A 472 -24.34 -41.92 -21.82
N GLU A 473 -25.26 -41.69 -20.87
CA GLU A 473 -24.97 -41.10 -19.57
C GLU A 473 -24.13 -42.03 -18.69
N THR A 474 -24.40 -43.34 -18.75
CA THR A 474 -23.64 -44.34 -17.99
C THR A 474 -22.27 -44.55 -18.61
N VAL A 475 -22.16 -44.56 -19.95
CA VAL A 475 -20.88 -44.62 -20.66
C VAL A 475 -20.02 -43.40 -20.34
N ALA A 476 -20.59 -42.19 -20.39
CA ALA A 476 -19.86 -40.96 -20.08
C ALA A 476 -19.36 -40.92 -18.62
N ARG A 477 -20.19 -41.36 -17.67
CA ARG A 477 -19.81 -41.45 -16.24
C ARG A 477 -18.69 -42.46 -16.00
N LEU A 478 -18.76 -43.64 -16.62
CA LEU A 478 -17.72 -44.67 -16.51
C LEU A 478 -16.41 -44.22 -17.16
N LEU A 479 -16.50 -43.62 -18.35
CA LEU A 479 -15.34 -43.09 -19.06
C LEU A 479 -14.66 -41.99 -18.25
N ASN A 480 -15.41 -41.02 -17.73
CA ASN A 480 -14.84 -39.94 -16.92
C ASN A 480 -14.17 -40.50 -15.66
N ALA A 481 -14.81 -41.41 -14.93
CA ALA A 481 -14.22 -42.02 -13.73
C ALA A 481 -12.93 -42.80 -14.02
N TYR A 482 -12.89 -43.50 -15.16
CA TYR A 482 -11.70 -44.22 -15.62
C TYR A 482 -10.57 -43.26 -16.02
N LEU A 483 -10.88 -42.27 -16.86
CA LEU A 483 -9.91 -41.27 -17.32
C LEU A 483 -9.38 -40.41 -16.16
N ASP A 484 -10.23 -40.02 -15.21
CA ASP A 484 -9.84 -39.27 -14.01
C ASP A 484 -8.80 -40.05 -13.20
N ARG A 485 -9.08 -41.33 -12.91
CA ARG A 485 -8.18 -42.19 -12.14
C ARG A 485 -6.81 -42.37 -12.80
N LEU A 486 -6.79 -42.58 -14.11
CA LEU A 486 -5.54 -42.72 -14.86
C LEU A 486 -4.80 -41.38 -14.99
N SER A 487 -5.53 -40.27 -15.10
CA SER A 487 -4.96 -38.91 -15.11
C SER A 487 -4.24 -38.61 -13.80
N ASP A 488 -4.84 -38.95 -12.66
CA ASP A 488 -4.23 -38.79 -11.34
C ASP A 488 -2.89 -39.55 -11.26
N ILE A 489 -2.84 -40.79 -11.76
CA ILE A 489 -1.60 -41.59 -11.81
C ILE A 489 -0.53 -40.90 -12.67
N VAL A 490 -0.89 -40.39 -13.85
CA VAL A 490 0.07 -39.68 -14.71
C VAL A 490 0.64 -38.47 -13.96
N LEU A 491 -0.21 -37.66 -13.34
CA LEU A 491 0.18 -36.44 -12.65
C LEU A 491 1.01 -36.71 -11.38
N ASP A 492 0.63 -37.70 -10.56
CA ASP A 492 1.34 -38.11 -9.35
C ASP A 492 2.74 -38.65 -9.66
N HIS A 493 2.89 -39.32 -10.80
CA HIS A 493 4.18 -39.75 -11.31
C HIS A 493 4.93 -38.64 -12.06
N GLY A 494 4.39 -37.41 -12.12
CA GLY A 494 5.06 -36.25 -12.70
C GLY A 494 5.02 -36.17 -14.22
N GLY A 495 4.11 -36.88 -14.86
CA GLY A 495 3.88 -36.85 -16.30
C GLY A 495 2.98 -35.68 -16.72
N THR A 496 3.10 -35.28 -17.98
CA THR A 496 2.24 -34.29 -18.63
C THR A 496 1.21 -35.01 -19.48
N ILE A 497 -0.08 -34.70 -19.31
CA ILE A 497 -1.16 -35.25 -20.14
C ILE A 497 -1.19 -34.47 -21.46
N ASP A 498 -1.03 -35.17 -22.58
CA ASP A 498 -1.07 -34.59 -23.92
C ASP A 498 -2.51 -34.43 -24.40
N LYS A 499 -3.25 -35.55 -24.45
CA LYS A 499 -4.67 -35.58 -24.85
C LYS A 499 -5.35 -36.89 -24.47
N PHE A 500 -6.68 -36.85 -24.50
CA PHE A 500 -7.54 -38.03 -24.50
C PHE A 500 -7.91 -38.40 -25.93
N VAL A 501 -7.87 -39.69 -26.27
CA VAL A 501 -8.28 -40.21 -27.58
C VAL A 501 -9.33 -41.29 -27.37
N GLY A 502 -10.61 -40.89 -27.24
CA GLY A 502 -11.67 -41.82 -26.84
C GLY A 502 -11.46 -42.26 -25.38
N ASP A 503 -11.19 -43.54 -25.19
CA ASP A 503 -10.86 -44.21 -23.93
C ASP A 503 -9.35 -44.29 -23.63
N ALA A 504 -8.51 -43.76 -24.53
CA ALA A 504 -7.07 -43.70 -24.38
C ALA A 504 -6.58 -42.42 -23.68
N ILE A 505 -5.52 -42.56 -22.89
CA ILE A 505 -4.71 -41.43 -22.41
C ILE A 505 -3.36 -41.44 -23.12
N VAL A 506 -2.98 -40.25 -23.59
CA VAL A 506 -1.65 -39.98 -24.11
C VAL A 506 -0.94 -39.05 -23.13
N ALA A 507 0.23 -39.48 -22.66
CA ALA A 507 1.03 -38.72 -21.70
C ALA A 507 2.53 -38.83 -22.00
N PHE A 508 3.32 -37.88 -21.50
CA PHE A 508 4.76 -37.92 -21.62
C PHE A 508 5.52 -37.36 -20.41
N TRP A 509 6.77 -37.79 -20.26
CA TRP A 509 7.75 -37.31 -19.28
C TRP A 509 9.00 -36.78 -20.01
N GLY A 510 9.70 -35.80 -19.41
CA GLY A 510 10.84 -35.12 -20.03
C GLY A 510 10.53 -33.72 -20.58
N ALA A 511 9.26 -33.30 -20.56
CA ALA A 511 8.84 -31.97 -20.95
C ALA A 511 7.55 -31.54 -20.20
N PRO A 512 7.34 -30.23 -19.95
CA PRO A 512 8.25 -29.09 -20.19
C PRO A 512 9.46 -29.08 -19.24
N LEU A 513 9.44 -29.89 -18.17
CA LEU A 513 10.57 -30.11 -17.27
C LEU A 513 11.11 -31.52 -17.47
N SER A 514 12.43 -31.65 -17.58
CA SER A 514 13.10 -32.95 -17.62
C SER A 514 13.73 -33.23 -16.27
N ARG A 515 13.59 -34.48 -15.81
CA ARG A 515 14.14 -34.98 -14.55
C ARG A 515 15.01 -36.22 -14.81
N PRO A 516 16.08 -36.43 -14.02
CA PRO A 516 16.93 -37.62 -14.18
C PRO A 516 16.18 -38.95 -14.01
N ASP A 517 15.10 -38.95 -13.21
CA ASP A 517 14.28 -40.12 -12.87
C ASP A 517 13.02 -40.27 -13.75
N ASP A 518 12.88 -39.52 -14.84
CA ASP A 518 11.71 -39.56 -15.74
C ASP A 518 11.43 -40.98 -16.28
N GLY A 519 12.48 -41.76 -16.55
CA GLY A 519 12.32 -43.14 -17.03
C GLY A 519 11.74 -44.08 -15.97
N THR A 520 12.21 -43.95 -14.73
CA THR A 520 11.66 -44.69 -13.58
C THR A 520 10.21 -44.29 -13.32
N ARG A 521 9.91 -42.99 -13.38
CA ARG A 521 8.55 -42.45 -13.20
C ARG A 521 7.59 -42.93 -14.27
N ALA A 522 7.97 -42.84 -15.55
CA ALA A 522 7.15 -43.27 -16.68
C ALA A 522 6.88 -44.78 -16.64
N ALA A 523 7.89 -45.60 -16.32
CA ALA A 523 7.72 -47.04 -16.19
C ALA A 523 6.84 -47.44 -14.99
N ALA A 524 6.98 -46.75 -13.85
CA ALA A 524 6.10 -46.94 -12.71
C ALA A 524 4.66 -46.50 -13.01
N ALA A 525 4.48 -45.37 -13.71
CA ALA A 525 3.16 -44.90 -14.14
C ALA A 525 2.50 -45.88 -15.10
N ALA A 526 3.25 -46.41 -16.09
CA ALA A 526 2.71 -47.37 -17.05
C ALA A 526 2.16 -48.63 -16.38
N LEU A 527 2.87 -49.16 -15.37
CA LEU A 527 2.37 -50.30 -14.58
C LEU A 527 1.18 -49.90 -13.70
N ALA A 528 1.27 -48.77 -12.99
CA ALA A 528 0.19 -48.30 -12.12
C ALA A 528 -1.11 -48.01 -12.90
N MET A 529 -1.01 -47.50 -14.13
CA MET A 529 -2.15 -47.31 -15.04
C MET A 529 -2.78 -48.64 -15.44
N TYR A 530 -1.97 -49.65 -15.74
CA TYR A 530 -2.44 -51.01 -16.00
C TYR A 530 -3.17 -51.60 -14.78
N GLU A 531 -2.54 -51.57 -13.61
CA GLU A 531 -3.11 -52.09 -12.36
C GLU A 531 -4.39 -51.36 -11.94
N ALA A 532 -4.44 -50.04 -12.13
CA ALA A 532 -5.64 -49.25 -11.89
C ALA A 532 -6.77 -49.59 -12.86
N GLY A 533 -6.44 -49.88 -14.12
CA GLY A 533 -7.39 -50.39 -15.10
C GLY A 533 -7.93 -51.77 -14.74
N GLU A 534 -7.07 -52.69 -14.32
CA GLU A 534 -7.48 -54.01 -13.84
C GLU A 534 -8.37 -53.93 -12.60
N LYS A 535 -8.01 -53.06 -11.65
CA LYS A 535 -8.85 -52.80 -10.48
C LYS A 535 -10.19 -52.17 -10.87
N PHE A 536 -10.19 -51.20 -11.78
CA PHE A 536 -11.43 -50.59 -12.29
C PHE A 536 -12.34 -51.62 -12.96
N ARG A 537 -11.76 -52.58 -13.69
CA ARG A 537 -12.47 -53.70 -14.32
C ARG A 537 -13.10 -54.64 -13.28
N VAL A 538 -12.42 -54.91 -12.17
CA VAL A 538 -12.93 -55.77 -11.08
C VAL A 538 -14.01 -55.06 -10.25
N ASP A 539 -13.84 -53.77 -10.01
CA ASP A 539 -14.73 -52.97 -9.14
C ASP A 539 -16.04 -52.53 -9.85
N LEU A 540 -16.31 -53.00 -11.08
CA LEU A 540 -17.55 -52.68 -11.81
C LEU A 540 -18.78 -53.24 -11.09
N ALA A 541 -19.82 -52.41 -10.96
CA ALA A 541 -21.09 -52.80 -10.34
C ALA A 541 -21.81 -53.91 -11.13
N GLU A 542 -22.57 -54.74 -10.43
CA GLU A 542 -23.45 -55.73 -11.04
C GLU A 542 -24.42 -55.07 -12.04
N GLY A 543 -24.48 -55.60 -13.27
CA GLY A 543 -25.34 -55.08 -14.35
C GLY A 543 -24.62 -54.21 -15.40
N VAL A 544 -23.33 -53.90 -15.24
CA VAL A 544 -22.50 -53.27 -16.29
C VAL A 544 -21.83 -54.35 -17.15
N PRO A 545 -21.81 -54.23 -18.49
CA PRO A 545 -21.06 -55.17 -19.33
C PRO A 545 -19.57 -55.21 -18.92
N PRO A 546 -18.92 -56.39 -18.93
CA PRO A 546 -17.53 -56.50 -18.52
C PRO A 546 -16.63 -55.67 -19.42
N LEU A 547 -15.75 -54.87 -18.81
CA LEU A 547 -14.65 -54.19 -19.50
C LEU A 547 -13.50 -55.17 -19.75
N GLY A 548 -12.76 -54.95 -20.83
CA GLY A 548 -11.52 -55.66 -21.10
C GLY A 548 -10.33 -55.06 -20.36
N MET A 549 -9.16 -55.63 -20.62
CA MET A 549 -7.91 -55.21 -20.02
C MET A 549 -7.47 -53.83 -20.53
N THR A 550 -6.94 -53.00 -19.64
CA THR A 550 -6.25 -51.76 -20.05
C THR A 550 -4.90 -52.14 -20.65
N ARG A 551 -4.60 -51.65 -21.84
CA ARG A 551 -3.31 -51.87 -22.49
C ARG A 551 -2.47 -50.61 -22.37
N VAL A 552 -1.17 -50.77 -22.17
CA VAL A 552 -0.24 -49.66 -22.00
C VAL A 552 1.01 -49.88 -22.87
N GLY A 553 1.37 -48.88 -23.65
CA GLY A 553 2.61 -48.86 -24.44
C GLY A 553 3.53 -47.74 -23.95
N LEU A 554 4.78 -48.08 -23.62
CA LEU A 554 5.82 -47.14 -23.20
C LEU A 554 7.02 -47.19 -24.13
N HIS A 555 7.42 -46.03 -24.63
CA HIS A 555 8.63 -45.85 -25.43
C HIS A 555 9.41 -44.61 -24.99
N VAL A 556 10.69 -44.54 -25.34
CA VAL A 556 11.51 -43.35 -25.16
C VAL A 556 12.24 -43.02 -26.45
N GLY A 557 12.25 -41.75 -26.81
CA GLY A 557 12.95 -41.28 -28.00
C GLY A 557 12.79 -39.79 -28.21
N ASP A 558 13.36 -39.29 -29.31
CA ASP A 558 13.27 -37.88 -29.65
C ASP A 558 11.88 -37.53 -30.19
N ALA A 559 11.32 -36.43 -29.69
CA ALA A 559 10.11 -35.82 -30.21
C ALA A 559 10.28 -34.30 -30.18
N ILE A 560 9.53 -33.60 -31.02
CA ILE A 560 9.41 -32.15 -30.95
C ILE A 560 8.25 -31.85 -30.01
N VAL A 561 8.53 -31.20 -28.88
CA VAL A 561 7.52 -30.82 -27.89
C VAL A 561 7.33 -29.32 -27.89
N GLY A 562 6.08 -28.87 -27.94
CA GLY A 562 5.78 -27.44 -27.94
C GLY A 562 4.32 -27.16 -28.23
N ASN A 563 4.04 -25.88 -28.40
CA ASN A 563 2.72 -25.38 -28.77
C ASN A 563 2.53 -25.44 -30.29
N PHE A 564 1.65 -26.35 -30.76
CA PHE A 564 1.35 -26.54 -32.17
C PHE A 564 -0.10 -26.12 -32.50
N GLY A 565 -0.32 -25.42 -33.60
CA GLY A 565 -1.65 -24.95 -34.03
C GLY A 565 -1.64 -23.60 -34.75
N GLY A 566 -2.82 -22.99 -34.90
CA GLY A 566 -3.02 -21.65 -35.53
C GLY A 566 -3.65 -20.64 -34.58
N GLU A 567 -3.88 -19.40 -35.03
CA GLU A 567 -4.28 -18.23 -34.20
C GLU A 567 -5.47 -18.44 -33.23
N GLY A 568 -6.33 -19.43 -33.47
CA GLY A 568 -7.50 -19.72 -32.62
C GLY A 568 -7.45 -21.03 -31.83
N ARG A 569 -6.50 -21.94 -32.11
CA ARG A 569 -6.40 -23.27 -31.45
C ARG A 569 -4.94 -23.70 -31.41
N ILE A 570 -4.36 -23.65 -30.23
CA ILE A 570 -2.98 -24.06 -29.95
C ILE A 570 -3.05 -25.19 -28.92
N GLN A 571 -2.35 -26.29 -29.19
CA GLN A 571 -2.23 -27.43 -28.27
C GLN A 571 -0.75 -27.65 -27.95
N TYR A 572 -0.44 -27.70 -26.66
CA TYR A 572 0.87 -28.18 -26.21
C TYR A 572 0.90 -29.70 -26.38
N THR A 573 1.73 -30.23 -27.27
CA THR A 573 1.76 -31.65 -27.62
C THR A 573 3.17 -32.08 -28.02
N ALA A 574 3.40 -33.38 -28.12
CA ALA A 574 4.64 -33.96 -28.63
C ALA A 574 4.40 -34.58 -30.02
N LEU A 575 5.30 -34.31 -30.97
CA LEU A 575 5.23 -34.83 -32.33
C LEU A 575 6.52 -35.58 -32.68
N GLY A 576 6.41 -36.78 -33.24
CA GLY A 576 7.57 -37.55 -33.71
C GLY A 576 7.33 -39.06 -33.77
N ASP A 577 8.32 -39.77 -34.29
CA ASP A 577 8.31 -41.24 -34.37
C ASP A 577 8.14 -41.90 -32.99
N SER A 578 8.64 -41.26 -31.93
CA SER A 578 8.56 -41.76 -30.56
C SER A 578 7.12 -41.90 -30.05
N MET A 579 6.26 -40.93 -30.37
CA MET A 579 4.82 -40.97 -30.03
C MET A 579 4.10 -42.09 -30.79
N ASN A 580 4.38 -42.21 -32.09
CA ASN A 580 3.80 -43.26 -32.93
C ASN A 580 4.24 -44.67 -32.45
N THR A 581 5.46 -44.78 -31.95
CA THR A 581 6.01 -46.06 -31.47
C THR A 581 5.37 -46.49 -30.16
N ALA A 582 5.18 -45.57 -29.21
CA ALA A 582 4.44 -45.85 -27.98
C ALA A 582 2.99 -46.29 -28.27
N SER A 583 2.29 -45.59 -29.17
CA SER A 583 0.93 -45.99 -29.62
C SER A 583 0.90 -47.38 -30.26
N ARG A 584 1.92 -47.73 -31.07
CA ARG A 584 1.99 -49.07 -31.69
C ARG A 584 2.35 -50.17 -30.70
N LEU A 585 3.15 -49.86 -29.68
CA LEU A 585 3.43 -50.79 -28.58
C LEU A 585 2.18 -51.05 -27.75
N GLU A 586 1.39 -50.01 -27.48
CA GLU A 586 0.07 -50.17 -26.85
C GLU A 586 -0.76 -51.18 -27.67
N ALA A 587 -0.98 -50.92 -28.96
CA ALA A 587 -1.79 -51.79 -29.81
C ALA A 587 -1.24 -53.23 -29.92
N ALA A 588 0.09 -53.39 -29.88
CA ALA A 588 0.76 -54.69 -29.93
C ALA A 588 0.42 -55.59 -28.74
N ASN A 589 0.02 -55.04 -27.59
CA ASN A 589 -0.37 -55.80 -26.40
C ASN A 589 -1.46 -56.83 -26.71
N LYS A 590 -2.42 -56.48 -27.58
CA LYS A 590 -3.51 -57.38 -28.00
C LYS A 590 -2.99 -58.65 -28.68
N SER A 591 -2.04 -58.47 -29.59
CA SER A 591 -1.44 -59.56 -30.34
C SER A 591 -0.48 -60.36 -29.46
N LEU A 592 0.28 -59.69 -28.59
CA LEU A 592 1.27 -60.33 -27.71
C LEU A 592 0.69 -60.90 -26.41
N LYS A 593 -0.62 -60.72 -26.16
CA LYS A 593 -1.33 -61.17 -24.94
C LYS A 593 -0.76 -60.57 -23.65
N THR A 594 -0.27 -59.34 -23.72
CA THR A 594 0.30 -58.60 -22.59
C THR A 594 -0.60 -57.42 -22.19
N GLY A 595 -0.42 -56.89 -20.97
CA GLY A 595 -1.07 -55.66 -20.51
C GLY A 595 -0.20 -54.41 -20.67
N VAL A 596 1.10 -54.52 -20.45
CA VAL A 596 2.06 -53.43 -20.59
C VAL A 596 3.21 -53.86 -21.49
N LEU A 597 3.52 -53.08 -22.52
CA LEU A 597 4.71 -53.26 -23.37
C LEU A 597 5.62 -52.04 -23.30
N ILE A 598 6.89 -52.32 -23.09
CA ILE A 598 7.96 -51.34 -22.96
C ILE A 598 9.01 -51.65 -24.02
N SER A 599 9.41 -50.66 -24.81
CA SER A 599 10.55 -50.81 -25.74
C SER A 599 11.86 -51.01 -24.99
N ALA A 600 12.84 -51.69 -25.59
CA ALA A 600 14.18 -51.87 -25.02
C ALA A 600 14.84 -50.56 -24.56
N GLU A 601 14.70 -49.48 -25.32
CA GLU A 601 15.25 -48.17 -25.00
C GLU A 601 14.68 -47.62 -23.69
N ALA A 602 13.37 -47.80 -23.47
CA ALA A 602 12.69 -47.37 -22.25
C ALA A 602 12.98 -48.34 -21.09
N ALA A 603 13.05 -49.64 -21.37
CA ALA A 603 13.41 -50.67 -20.39
C ALA A 603 14.77 -50.40 -19.75
N ALA A 604 15.78 -50.05 -20.56
CA ALA A 604 17.13 -49.71 -20.10
C ALA A 604 17.18 -48.52 -19.13
N ARG A 605 16.16 -47.64 -19.17
CA ARG A 605 16.07 -46.41 -18.34
C ARG A 605 14.95 -46.48 -17.30
N SER A 606 14.30 -47.63 -17.16
CA SER A 606 13.15 -47.82 -16.27
C SER A 606 13.53 -48.03 -14.80
N GLY A 607 14.78 -48.43 -14.53
CA GLY A 607 15.23 -48.81 -13.19
C GLY A 607 14.54 -50.06 -12.62
N ARG A 608 13.80 -50.82 -13.45
CA ARG A 608 13.04 -52.00 -13.04
C ARG A 608 13.84 -53.29 -13.18
N ASP A 609 13.64 -54.22 -12.24
CA ASP A 609 14.26 -55.55 -12.19
C ASP A 609 13.28 -56.70 -12.47
N ASP A 610 12.01 -56.37 -12.67
CA ASP A 610 10.91 -57.30 -12.93
C ASP A 610 10.50 -57.39 -14.41
N LEU A 611 11.32 -56.85 -15.31
CA LEU A 611 11.06 -56.87 -16.75
C LEU A 611 11.37 -58.24 -17.36
N VAL A 612 10.48 -58.69 -18.24
CA VAL A 612 10.62 -59.94 -19.00
C VAL A 612 10.65 -59.62 -20.50
N PRO A 613 11.62 -60.15 -21.26
CA PRO A 613 11.67 -59.91 -22.70
C PRO A 613 10.55 -60.65 -23.44
N MET A 614 9.90 -59.94 -24.36
CA MET A 614 8.81 -60.43 -25.21
C MET A 614 9.23 -60.58 -26.68
N GLY A 615 10.54 -60.61 -26.92
CA GLY A 615 11.15 -60.86 -28.22
C GLY A 615 11.08 -59.66 -29.18
N ARG A 616 11.70 -59.86 -30.34
CA ARG A 616 11.82 -58.85 -31.40
C ARG A 616 10.57 -58.84 -32.29
N VAL A 617 9.90 -57.69 -32.38
CA VAL A 617 8.69 -57.54 -33.17
C VAL A 617 8.80 -56.40 -34.17
N THR A 618 8.25 -56.60 -35.37
CA THR A 618 8.02 -55.53 -36.33
C THR A 618 6.61 -55.01 -36.13
N LEU A 619 6.51 -53.78 -35.60
CA LEU A 619 5.25 -53.09 -35.37
C LEU A 619 4.61 -52.70 -36.70
N ARG A 620 3.29 -52.74 -36.78
CA ARG A 620 2.55 -52.38 -37.99
C ARG A 620 2.94 -50.97 -38.49
N GLY A 621 3.45 -50.89 -39.71
CA GLY A 621 3.87 -49.64 -40.34
C GLY A 621 5.21 -49.06 -39.85
N ARG A 622 6.03 -49.83 -39.12
CA ARG A 622 7.43 -49.48 -38.78
C ARG A 622 8.35 -50.49 -39.47
N ALA A 623 9.34 -50.02 -40.24
CA ALA A 623 10.29 -50.92 -40.90
C ALA A 623 11.37 -51.46 -39.95
N GLN A 624 11.71 -50.71 -38.90
CA GLN A 624 12.69 -51.11 -37.90
C GLN A 624 12.03 -51.94 -36.80
N PRO A 625 12.47 -53.18 -36.56
CA PRO A 625 12.01 -54.00 -35.43
C PRO A 625 12.32 -53.35 -34.09
N VAL A 626 11.51 -53.66 -33.08
CA VAL A 626 11.69 -53.22 -31.69
C VAL A 626 11.75 -54.44 -30.79
N ASP A 627 12.76 -54.47 -29.92
CA ASP A 627 12.82 -55.45 -28.83
C ASP A 627 11.89 -54.98 -27.71
N THR A 628 10.97 -55.85 -27.31
CA THR A 628 9.91 -55.48 -26.35
C THR A 628 10.06 -56.22 -25.03
N PHE A 629 9.63 -55.58 -23.96
CA PHE A 629 9.65 -56.08 -22.59
C PHE A 629 8.30 -55.86 -21.94
N THR A 630 7.97 -56.66 -20.94
CA THR A 630 6.77 -56.50 -20.13
C THR A 630 7.12 -56.61 -18.64
N PRO A 631 6.62 -55.70 -17.78
CA PRO A 631 6.80 -55.81 -16.33
C PRO A 631 5.97 -56.95 -15.77
N ARG A 632 6.62 -57.84 -15.02
CA ARG A 632 6.02 -59.05 -14.42
C ARG A 632 6.42 -59.18 -12.94
N PRO A 633 5.89 -58.31 -12.08
CA PRO A 633 6.14 -58.38 -10.64
C PRO A 633 5.51 -59.63 -10.00
N ASP A 634 4.52 -60.22 -10.64
CA ASP A 634 3.83 -61.46 -10.26
C ASP A 634 4.70 -62.72 -10.40
N LEU A 635 5.71 -62.69 -11.26
CA LEU A 635 6.58 -63.84 -11.51
C LEU A 635 7.74 -63.93 -10.50
N SER A 636 8.22 -65.15 -10.21
CA SER A 636 9.44 -65.33 -9.42
C SER A 636 10.69 -64.89 -10.21
N PRO A 637 11.77 -64.43 -9.54
CA PRO A 637 13.02 -64.06 -10.22
C PRO A 637 13.58 -65.20 -11.10
N GLU A 638 13.47 -66.45 -10.65
CA GLU A 638 13.90 -67.62 -11.41
C GLU A 638 13.12 -67.79 -12.71
N ARG A 639 11.80 -67.59 -12.66
CA ARG A 639 10.93 -67.72 -13.84
C ARG A 639 11.21 -66.62 -14.85
N ARG A 640 11.40 -65.37 -14.40
CA ARG A 640 11.84 -64.25 -15.26
C ARG A 640 13.19 -64.55 -15.91
N ALA A 641 14.15 -65.08 -15.15
CA ALA A 641 15.46 -65.45 -15.67
C ALA A 641 15.38 -66.56 -16.75
N ARG A 642 14.49 -67.55 -16.58
CA ARG A 642 14.25 -68.59 -17.59
C ARG A 642 13.67 -68.02 -18.89
N ILE A 643 12.71 -67.09 -18.80
CA ILE A 643 12.14 -66.43 -19.99
C ILE A 643 13.20 -65.56 -20.67
N ALA A 644 14.03 -64.87 -19.90
CA ALA A 644 15.16 -64.12 -20.45
C ALA A 644 16.17 -65.04 -21.15
N ALA A 645 16.50 -66.19 -20.55
CA ALA A 645 17.38 -67.20 -21.15
C ALA A 645 16.80 -67.78 -22.44
N LEU A 646 15.48 -68.02 -22.51
CA LEU A 646 14.79 -68.46 -23.72
C LEU A 646 15.00 -67.48 -24.88
N VAL A 647 14.73 -66.19 -24.65
CA VAL A 647 14.88 -65.15 -25.69
C VAL A 647 16.35 -64.97 -26.07
N ALA A 648 17.27 -65.03 -25.10
CA ALA A 648 18.71 -64.96 -25.36
C ALA A 648 19.22 -66.14 -26.18
N ALA A 649 18.77 -67.38 -25.89
CA ALA A 649 19.12 -68.58 -26.64
C ALA A 649 18.63 -68.49 -28.09
N HIS A 650 17.38 -68.03 -28.30
CA HIS A 650 16.86 -67.77 -29.64
C HIS A 650 17.69 -66.72 -30.40
N ALA A 651 18.00 -65.58 -29.76
CA ALA A 651 18.83 -64.54 -30.36
C ALA A 651 20.27 -65.00 -30.67
N ALA A 652 20.82 -65.90 -29.88
CA ALA A 652 22.13 -66.52 -30.12
C ALA A 652 22.10 -67.54 -31.27
N GLY A 653 20.94 -68.15 -31.55
CA GLY A 653 20.77 -69.28 -32.45
C GLY A 653 21.08 -70.63 -31.81
N ASP A 654 21.11 -70.70 -30.48
CA ASP A 654 21.37 -71.92 -29.71
C ASP A 654 20.08 -72.75 -29.56
N LYS A 655 19.91 -73.72 -30.46
CA LYS A 655 18.70 -74.54 -30.53
C LYS A 655 18.52 -75.45 -29.30
N ASP A 656 19.61 -75.97 -28.75
CA ASP A 656 19.56 -76.92 -27.62
C ASP A 656 19.16 -76.19 -26.34
N ALA A 657 19.76 -75.01 -26.09
CA ALA A 657 19.38 -74.16 -24.96
C ALA A 657 17.94 -73.64 -25.11
N TYR A 658 17.54 -73.23 -26.32
CA TYR A 658 16.17 -72.78 -26.59
C TYR A 658 15.13 -73.87 -26.31
N VAL A 659 15.30 -75.08 -26.86
CA VAL A 659 14.35 -76.21 -26.67
C VAL A 659 14.25 -76.61 -25.20
N THR A 660 15.37 -76.58 -24.47
CA THR A 660 15.41 -76.86 -23.03
C THR A 660 14.58 -75.84 -22.26
N CYS A 661 14.80 -74.53 -22.48
CA CYS A 661 14.05 -73.47 -21.82
C CYS A 661 12.56 -73.47 -22.23
N ALA A 662 12.26 -73.67 -23.51
CA ALA A 662 10.88 -73.69 -24.03
C ALA A 662 10.08 -74.85 -23.46
N THR A 663 10.67 -76.04 -23.39
CA THR A 663 10.02 -77.23 -22.82
C THR A 663 9.81 -77.10 -21.32
N ALA A 664 10.74 -76.47 -20.60
CA ALA A 664 10.59 -76.20 -19.17
C ALA A 664 9.43 -75.23 -18.91
N LEU A 665 9.38 -74.10 -19.63
CA LEU A 665 8.32 -73.10 -19.50
C LEU A 665 6.94 -73.62 -19.93
N ALA A 666 6.86 -74.49 -20.95
CA ALA A 666 5.60 -75.06 -21.42
C ALA A 666 5.01 -76.13 -20.50
N LYS A 667 5.80 -76.70 -19.57
CA LYS A 667 5.37 -77.74 -18.61
C LYS A 667 4.92 -77.19 -17.26
N GLU A 668 5.06 -75.89 -17.02
CA GLU A 668 4.64 -75.25 -15.76
C GLU A 668 3.10 -75.22 -15.64
N GLU A 669 2.56 -75.42 -14.42
CA GLU A 669 1.10 -75.49 -14.15
C GLU A 669 0.37 -74.17 -14.43
N ASP A 670 1.09 -73.05 -14.40
CA ASP A 670 0.58 -71.71 -14.68
C ASP A 670 0.79 -71.35 -16.16
N GLN A 671 -0.13 -71.81 -17.01
CA GLN A 671 -0.10 -71.64 -18.47
C GLN A 671 -0.34 -70.18 -18.90
N ASP A 672 0.67 -69.33 -18.69
CA ASP A 672 0.66 -67.94 -19.09
C ASP A 672 0.60 -67.78 -20.62
N ALA A 673 -0.53 -67.25 -21.10
CA ALA A 673 -0.80 -67.07 -22.52
C ALA A 673 0.25 -66.17 -23.23
N SER A 674 0.83 -65.20 -22.53
CA SER A 674 1.86 -64.31 -23.10
C SER A 674 3.17 -65.06 -23.36
N VAL A 675 3.57 -65.94 -22.44
CA VAL A 675 4.81 -66.73 -22.53
C VAL A 675 4.65 -67.86 -23.55
N LEU A 676 3.49 -68.53 -23.58
CA LEU A 676 3.20 -69.54 -24.59
C LEU A 676 3.18 -68.93 -26.00
N PHE A 677 2.58 -67.76 -26.16
CA PHE A 677 2.58 -67.05 -27.44
C PHE A 677 3.96 -66.50 -27.81
N LEU A 678 4.80 -66.16 -26.84
CA LEU A 678 6.21 -65.86 -27.08
C LEU A 678 6.94 -67.07 -27.68
N ILE A 679 6.81 -68.26 -27.09
CA ILE A 679 7.41 -69.50 -27.62
C ILE A 679 6.89 -69.78 -29.03
N GLU A 680 5.59 -69.63 -29.29
CA GLU A 680 5.00 -69.81 -30.62
C GLU A 680 5.64 -68.87 -31.67
N ARG A 681 5.83 -67.60 -31.32
CA ARG A 681 6.47 -66.62 -32.22
C ARG A 681 7.93 -66.90 -32.46
N LEU A 682 8.68 -67.28 -31.42
CA LEU A 682 10.09 -67.63 -31.54
C LEU A 682 10.28 -68.88 -32.41
N ASN A 683 9.36 -69.84 -32.38
CA ASN A 683 9.36 -70.99 -33.30
C ASN A 683 9.12 -70.61 -34.77
N LYS A 684 8.51 -69.44 -35.03
CA LYS A 684 8.21 -68.93 -36.39
C LYS A 684 9.25 -67.95 -36.92
N THR A 685 10.34 -67.72 -36.19
CA THR A 685 11.38 -66.74 -36.56
C THR A 685 12.76 -67.34 -36.41
N GLU A 686 13.67 -67.02 -37.32
CA GLU A 686 15.08 -67.39 -37.25
C GLU A 686 15.94 -66.30 -36.58
N LYS A 687 17.23 -66.58 -36.40
CA LYS A 687 18.17 -65.67 -35.74
C LYS A 687 18.21 -64.30 -36.45
N GLY A 688 17.87 -63.25 -35.71
CA GLY A 688 17.88 -61.87 -36.20
C GLY A 688 16.60 -61.45 -36.93
N GLU A 689 15.68 -62.37 -37.19
CA GLU A 689 14.36 -62.05 -37.70
C GLU A 689 13.47 -61.44 -36.61
N SER A 690 12.42 -60.76 -37.05
CA SER A 690 11.42 -60.17 -36.18
C SER A 690 10.05 -60.74 -36.51
N TYR A 691 9.22 -60.98 -35.51
CA TYR A 691 7.85 -61.37 -35.77
C TYR A 691 7.03 -60.16 -36.25
N VAL A 692 6.48 -60.24 -37.47
CA VAL A 692 5.66 -59.17 -38.05
C VAL A 692 4.26 -59.22 -37.45
N LEU A 693 3.87 -58.15 -36.75
CA LEU A 693 2.52 -58.01 -36.23
C LEU A 693 1.59 -57.51 -37.33
N SER A 694 0.64 -58.37 -37.74
CA SER A 694 -0.41 -58.08 -38.72
C SER A 694 -1.51 -57.18 -38.16
#